data_AF-A0A2S0WLY0-F1
#
_entry.id   AF-A0A2S0WLY0-F1
#
_cell.length_a   1.000
_cell.length_b   1.000
_cell.length_c   1.000
_cell.angle_alpha   90.00
_cell.angle_beta   90.00
_cell.angle_gamma   90.00
#
_symmetry.space_group_name_H-M   'P 1'
#
loop_
_entity.id
_entity.type
_entity.pdbx_description
1 polymer ?
#
loop_
_entity_poly.entity_id
_entity_poly.type
_entity_poly.pdbx_seq_one_letter_code
_entity_poly.pdbx_strand_id
1 'polypeptide(L)'
;MDALWVGLGTVVLLLTLLDVFLTALNYDEAGFLAGRLASWQWRLVRRFTRRLPRRWRPVVLRQVIGLQVMITVAAWLAGVIIGYALIYLGHMHGNSFKYTGGSADLFSALYLSAGQLATVGGTGLLMPDTPLLEALIIAESLTGVVLVSLTLTFLLGVYDVISSLRSLSSQFYNAGAGVGDPLATLTPYFPNGEERGLDSHLDSLSDSFGAYMDGIRLHHAAYYFQSGRDTFSLPYSIHMLGGVVQALRWGLPRSHPVAQEPTLLPLTDQFERFEEYLHELLQWQSTGVPETVDASTFAEQVTDLRINPGADPVPWRTAAPDPWVRGFVQMNVAMAELVRSRPLTDLNEAYERYVEWLPFAYRAQQFGAAVAHDLDYQPLYSGPQNDVPVVSPARPTASSLRRAVVRAKEVFADRVTFIDPGYVRLLDAFRVMCGTVLAVGVVAIGFSLADEPLMPGAVFAGFVAMLASAGSVGRGRGLGRLVDLVALVPVLLALVLDAVVRHGTLSSSTALVVVAVLSVLAGLYGPRIGRLGVLAFIIYYFTVLLRLERSDLLLLTIPAVVGVVCSTLARMVPDRGARARVVAGGVTAFEERLARSLDPLIDAVSASRWDPDLQHRIRSQMNQTHHMAAFLVGQLTQGTTDVGLTTEQARAVCLRVHDAELALENLVAVARMATGAGMPLSVRAQLAGTLEAMQQHVAAYPGRAAWVTSSADGSPPESHRSEPFRPVVPTGEELSRWPRSARRVLLAAERIQETTDGLHSARSGDLFLTEGEVKALLPSFDPPFTTGRSAAARRPRRVTKDEAAPLLRRSVQAGTATAVALFLASFVSATHQYWAGMPAYQVIGGTDGEAFTKGVRKVVGTILGAIVGFAIAIESDRSAAVLLPVLALCVFAATYFRQASVPLAAFWQTMLFAQLYEYLGRLDAEAVGVRVVETAIGAVVALVVSAVVLPTRARSRLSQQATTLIGTVRSTARDALEVWRRGRPVSVEEAAAFSRDVEKMDADLRALHDTVSSVRLGPGAFDPSGIQNQLSRFWELVYHVKSFVTTTEQARTDDTHVTAEQWAQLETQTSQNFDALEAAYDARPAGAIDPDLALVDLDDEGESDVTRRALRSLARANQTVAIIASDTVTQPEEPGEAGA
;
A
#
# COMPACT_ATOMS: atom_id res chain seq x y z
N MET A 1 52.32 -16.00 8.22
CA MET A 1 50.91 -15.94 7.76
C MET A 1 50.24 -17.30 7.91
N ASP A 2 50.98 -18.38 7.66
CA ASP A 2 50.53 -19.78 7.81
C ASP A 2 49.92 -20.11 9.18
N ALA A 3 50.60 -19.75 10.27
CA ALA A 3 50.07 -19.95 11.63
C ALA A 3 48.78 -19.17 11.92
N LEU A 4 48.56 -18.04 11.25
CA LEU A 4 47.34 -17.23 11.38
C LEU A 4 46.15 -17.95 10.75
N TRP A 5 46.33 -18.51 9.54
CA TRP A 5 45.28 -19.27 8.86
C TRP A 5 44.91 -20.55 9.60
N VAL A 6 45.91 -21.27 10.13
CA VAL A 6 45.68 -22.45 11.00
C VAL A 6 44.92 -22.05 12.26
N GLY A 7 45.37 -21.00 12.96
CA GLY A 7 44.68 -20.51 14.16
C GLY A 7 43.25 -20.08 13.89
N LEU A 8 43.01 -19.34 12.80
CA LEU A 8 41.68 -18.91 12.38
C LEU A 8 40.78 -20.11 12.04
N GLY A 9 41.30 -21.09 11.27
CA GLY A 9 40.58 -22.31 10.92
C GLY A 9 40.21 -23.15 12.14
N THR A 10 41.13 -23.31 13.10
CA THR A 10 40.86 -24.01 14.37
C THR A 10 39.78 -23.30 15.18
N VAL A 11 39.80 -21.97 15.28
CA VAL A 11 38.76 -21.20 15.98
C VAL A 11 37.40 -21.38 15.31
N VAL A 12 37.33 -21.24 13.98
CA VAL A 12 36.06 -21.42 13.23
C VAL A 12 35.51 -22.84 13.41
N LEU A 13 36.38 -23.85 13.33
CA LEU A 13 36.00 -25.26 13.51
C LEU A 13 35.49 -25.53 14.93
N LEU A 14 36.23 -25.11 15.96
CA LEU A 14 35.83 -25.31 17.37
C LEU A 14 34.52 -24.61 17.69
N LEU A 15 34.35 -23.37 17.22
CA LEU A 15 33.10 -22.65 17.39
C LEU A 15 31.96 -23.41 16.70
N THR A 16 32.13 -23.83 15.45
CA THR A 16 31.05 -24.52 14.72
C THR A 16 30.68 -25.85 15.38
N LEU A 17 31.65 -26.64 15.83
CA LEU A 17 31.38 -27.89 16.55
C LEU A 17 30.73 -27.65 17.91
N LEU A 18 31.12 -26.60 18.62
CA LEU A 18 30.47 -26.18 19.86
C LEU A 18 29.01 -25.77 19.60
N ASP A 19 28.73 -25.03 18.52
CA ASP A 19 27.36 -24.65 18.15
C ASP A 19 26.50 -25.89 17.89
N VAL A 20 27.01 -26.83 17.08
CA VAL A 20 26.32 -28.09 16.77
C VAL A 20 26.03 -28.87 18.07
N PHE A 21 27.02 -28.97 18.97
CA PHE A 21 26.84 -29.64 20.25
C PHE A 21 25.77 -28.97 21.10
N LEU A 22 25.83 -27.64 21.24
CA LEU A 22 24.87 -26.88 22.04
C LEU A 22 23.46 -27.01 21.46
N THR A 23 23.29 -26.84 20.14
CA THR A 23 21.97 -26.90 19.51
C THR A 23 21.37 -28.32 19.44
N ALA A 24 22.19 -29.37 19.33
CA ALA A 24 21.69 -30.73 19.18
C ALA A 24 21.56 -31.50 20.50
N LEU A 25 22.36 -31.17 21.52
CA LEU A 25 22.46 -31.97 22.75
C LEU A 25 22.24 -31.19 24.06
N ASN A 26 22.34 -29.85 24.07
CA ASN A 26 22.17 -29.07 25.30
C ASN A 26 20.68 -28.70 25.49
N TYR A 27 20.18 -28.87 26.72
CA TYR A 27 18.77 -28.76 27.06
C TYR A 27 18.25 -27.32 27.14
N ASP A 28 19.08 -26.33 27.47
CA ASP A 28 18.66 -24.93 27.69
C ASP A 28 19.29 -23.92 26.71
N GLU A 29 20.18 -24.35 25.80
CA GLU A 29 20.92 -23.43 24.93
C GLU A 29 20.54 -23.55 23.45
N ALA A 30 20.11 -22.46 22.83
CA ALA A 30 19.75 -22.40 21.40
C ALA A 30 20.95 -22.49 20.43
N GLY A 31 22.19 -22.60 20.93
CA GLY A 31 23.42 -22.36 20.18
C GLY A 31 23.65 -20.88 19.87
N PHE A 32 24.91 -20.47 19.71
CA PHE A 32 25.28 -19.07 19.50
C PHE A 32 25.08 -18.61 18.05
N LEU A 33 25.19 -19.53 17.09
CA LEU A 33 25.00 -19.30 15.67
C LEU A 33 23.61 -19.76 15.24
N ALA A 34 23.22 -21.01 15.52
CA ALA A 34 21.94 -21.58 15.09
C ALA A 34 20.72 -20.76 15.58
N GLY A 35 20.66 -20.42 16.87
CA GLY A 35 19.56 -19.62 17.44
C GLY A 35 19.49 -18.21 16.84
N ARG A 36 20.64 -17.53 16.69
CA ARG A 36 20.69 -16.20 16.05
C ARG A 36 20.26 -16.27 14.59
N LEU A 37 20.73 -17.27 13.87
CA LEU A 37 20.43 -17.52 12.48
C LEU A 37 18.91 -17.78 12.29
N ALA A 38 18.30 -18.60 13.15
CA ALA A 38 16.86 -18.85 13.15
C ALA A 38 16.04 -17.56 13.38
N SER A 39 16.43 -16.74 14.37
CA SER A 39 15.76 -15.45 14.66
C SER A 39 15.89 -14.45 13.50
N TRP A 40 17.05 -14.43 12.83
CA TRP A 40 17.31 -13.53 11.71
C TRP A 40 16.50 -13.96 10.48
N GLN A 41 16.48 -15.26 10.21
CA GLN A 41 15.63 -15.84 9.17
C GLN A 41 14.15 -15.55 9.43
N TRP A 42 13.66 -15.74 10.66
CA TRP A 42 12.29 -15.41 11.02
C TRP A 42 11.96 -13.93 10.75
N ARG A 43 12.83 -13.01 11.19
CA ARG A 43 12.67 -11.57 10.93
C ARG A 43 12.62 -11.24 9.43
N LEU A 44 13.47 -11.87 8.62
CA LEU A 44 13.46 -11.70 7.17
C LEU A 44 12.19 -12.26 6.52
N VAL A 45 11.79 -13.48 6.87
CA VAL A 45 10.56 -14.09 6.38
C VAL A 45 9.38 -13.22 6.76
N ARG A 46 9.25 -12.82 8.03
CA ARG A 46 8.17 -11.95 8.52
C ARG A 46 8.10 -10.63 7.75
N ARG A 47 9.24 -9.99 7.50
CA ARG A 47 9.30 -8.75 6.69
C ARG A 47 8.85 -8.96 5.25
N PHE A 48 9.16 -10.13 4.67
CA PHE A 48 8.74 -10.50 3.32
C PHE A 48 7.25 -10.87 3.26
N THR A 49 6.77 -11.72 4.16
CA THR A 49 5.38 -12.20 4.20
C THR A 49 4.37 -11.09 4.49
N ARG A 50 4.75 -10.09 5.28
CA ARG A 50 3.95 -8.86 5.50
C ARG A 50 3.70 -8.05 4.22
N ARG A 51 4.51 -8.22 3.18
CA ARG A 51 4.31 -7.57 1.86
C ARG A 51 3.52 -8.42 0.88
N LEU A 52 3.31 -9.70 1.17
CA LEU A 52 2.59 -10.61 0.30
C LEU A 52 1.07 -10.48 0.50
N PRO A 53 0.28 -10.75 -0.56
CA PRO A 53 -1.16 -10.92 -0.43
C PRO A 53 -1.48 -12.08 0.54
N ARG A 54 -2.54 -11.92 1.32
CA ARG A 54 -2.93 -12.85 2.39
C ARG A 54 -3.06 -14.30 1.92
N ARG A 55 -3.57 -14.53 0.70
CA ARG A 55 -3.69 -15.86 0.06
C ARG A 55 -2.37 -16.65 -0.05
N TRP A 56 -1.22 -15.99 -0.17
CA TRP A 56 0.08 -16.66 -0.36
C TRP A 56 0.87 -16.79 0.94
N ARG A 57 0.50 -16.00 1.96
CA ARG A 57 1.24 -15.93 3.21
C ARG A 57 1.28 -17.27 3.96
N PRO A 58 0.17 -18.01 4.15
CA PRO A 58 0.21 -19.33 4.79
C PRO A 58 1.11 -20.32 4.06
N VAL A 59 1.14 -20.27 2.72
CA VAL A 59 1.99 -21.16 1.91
C VAL A 59 3.47 -20.90 2.16
N VAL A 60 3.87 -19.62 2.24
CA VAL A 60 5.26 -19.23 2.52
C VAL A 60 5.63 -19.51 3.98
N LEU A 61 4.73 -19.18 4.93
CA LEU A 61 4.96 -19.43 6.36
C LEU A 61 5.15 -20.93 6.66
N ARG A 62 4.42 -21.82 5.98
CA ARG A 62 4.60 -23.28 6.11
C ARG A 62 6.01 -23.77 5.77
N GLN A 63 6.76 -23.03 4.95
CA GLN A 63 8.12 -23.42 4.56
C GLN A 63 9.19 -22.95 5.54
N VAL A 64 8.83 -22.17 6.57
CA VAL A 64 9.79 -21.54 7.48
C VAL A 64 10.67 -22.56 8.18
N ILE A 65 10.06 -23.60 8.77
CA ILE A 65 10.81 -24.58 9.54
C ILE A 65 11.75 -25.41 8.66
N GLY A 66 11.29 -25.82 7.47
CA GLY A 66 12.11 -26.56 6.51
C GLY A 66 13.29 -25.74 6.01
N LEU A 67 13.05 -24.45 5.72
CA LEU A 67 14.09 -23.51 5.34
C LEU A 67 15.08 -23.27 6.49
N GLN A 68 14.59 -23.11 7.72
CA GLN A 68 15.43 -22.92 8.91
C GLN A 68 16.36 -24.10 9.15
N VAL A 69 15.82 -25.31 9.18
CA VAL A 69 16.62 -26.52 9.35
C VAL A 69 17.65 -26.65 8.22
N MET A 70 17.24 -26.47 6.96
CA MET A 70 18.15 -26.57 5.82
C MET A 70 19.29 -25.55 5.89
N ILE A 71 19.00 -24.28 6.22
CA ILE A 71 20.03 -23.23 6.31
C ILE A 71 20.95 -23.45 7.51
N THR A 72 20.42 -23.90 8.66
CA THR A 72 21.25 -24.22 9.84
C THR A 72 22.21 -25.35 9.54
N VAL A 73 21.74 -26.44 8.94
CA VAL A 73 22.59 -27.57 8.53
C VAL A 73 23.62 -27.13 7.49
N ALA A 74 23.23 -26.31 6.51
CA ALA A 74 24.17 -25.75 5.53
C ALA A 74 25.23 -24.85 6.19
N ALA A 75 24.86 -24.06 7.20
CA ALA A 75 25.80 -23.23 7.95
C ALA A 75 26.80 -24.07 8.76
N TRP A 76 26.37 -25.17 9.37
CA TRP A 76 27.27 -26.11 10.05
C TRP A 76 28.21 -26.81 9.07
N LEU A 77 27.70 -27.32 7.94
CA LEU A 77 28.52 -27.91 6.89
C LEU A 77 29.54 -26.90 6.36
N ALA A 78 29.12 -25.67 6.06
CA ALA A 78 30.01 -24.61 5.59
C ALA A 78 31.06 -24.24 6.65
N GLY A 79 30.68 -24.13 7.92
CA GLY A 79 31.60 -23.82 9.02
C GLY A 79 32.68 -24.89 9.20
N VAL A 80 32.31 -26.17 9.13
CA VAL A 80 33.26 -27.29 9.17
C VAL A 80 34.18 -27.29 7.94
N ILE A 81 33.62 -27.13 6.74
CA ILE A 81 34.41 -27.07 5.49
C ILE A 81 35.39 -25.90 5.52
N ILE A 82 34.94 -24.70 5.90
CA ILE A 82 35.78 -23.51 5.97
C ILE A 82 36.85 -23.69 7.06
N GLY A 83 36.49 -24.24 8.23
CA GLY A 83 37.42 -24.50 9.32
C GLY A 83 38.58 -25.39 8.89
N TYR A 84 38.29 -26.57 8.32
CA TYR A 84 39.32 -27.48 7.81
C TYR A 84 40.07 -26.91 6.60
N ALA A 85 39.39 -26.26 5.65
CA ALA A 85 40.03 -25.62 4.51
C ALA A 85 41.05 -24.54 4.91
N LEU A 86 40.75 -23.72 5.92
CA LEU A 86 41.70 -22.71 6.41
C LEU A 86 42.92 -23.36 7.10
N ILE A 87 42.73 -24.48 7.80
CA ILE A 87 43.84 -25.26 8.37
C ILE A 87 44.70 -25.84 7.24
N TYR A 88 44.09 -26.40 6.20
CA TYR A 88 44.81 -26.93 5.03
C TYR A 88 45.56 -25.82 4.28
N LEU A 89 44.93 -24.67 4.05
CA LEU A 89 45.55 -23.52 3.36
C LEU A 89 46.81 -23.05 4.08
N GLY A 90 46.79 -23.00 5.41
CA GLY A 90 47.97 -22.68 6.22
C GLY A 90 49.12 -23.69 6.04
N HIS A 91 48.81 -24.95 5.72
CA HIS A 91 49.79 -26.00 5.47
C HIS A 91 50.08 -26.24 3.99
N MET A 92 49.42 -25.56 3.05
CA MET A 92 49.66 -25.71 1.60
C MET A 92 50.87 -24.89 1.11
N HIS A 93 51.54 -24.14 1.98
CA HIS A 93 52.78 -23.45 1.66
C HIS A 93 53.98 -24.34 2.03
N GLY A 94 54.63 -24.98 1.04
CA GLY A 94 55.81 -25.84 1.23
C GLY A 94 55.71 -27.23 0.61
N ASN A 95 56.47 -28.20 1.13
CA ASN A 95 56.57 -29.58 0.62
C ASN A 95 55.61 -30.57 1.31
N SER A 96 54.59 -30.05 1.98
CA SER A 96 53.61 -30.77 2.82
C SER A 96 52.48 -31.43 2.04
N PHE A 97 52.25 -31.01 0.79
CA PHE A 97 51.30 -31.60 -0.14
C PHE A 97 51.98 -31.92 -1.48
N LYS A 98 51.58 -33.04 -2.09
CA LYS A 98 51.96 -33.40 -3.47
C LYS A 98 50.88 -32.92 -4.44
N TYR A 99 51.30 -32.13 -5.43
CA TYR A 99 50.42 -31.49 -6.42
C TYR A 99 50.49 -32.22 -7.77
N THR A 100 49.33 -32.61 -8.30
CA THR A 100 49.19 -33.20 -9.65
C THR A 100 48.33 -32.27 -10.50
N GLY A 101 48.89 -31.11 -10.87
CA GLY A 101 48.31 -30.20 -11.88
C GLY A 101 47.44 -29.04 -11.38
N GLY A 102 47.57 -28.58 -10.12
CA GLY A 102 46.82 -27.45 -9.57
C GLY A 102 47.66 -26.48 -8.71
N SER A 103 47.15 -25.27 -8.47
CA SER A 103 47.75 -24.24 -7.60
C SER A 103 47.32 -24.36 -6.13
N ALA A 104 48.17 -23.89 -5.22
CA ALA A 104 47.95 -23.87 -3.77
C ALA A 104 47.08 -22.67 -3.34
N ASP A 105 45.81 -22.66 -3.75
CA ASP A 105 44.89 -21.55 -3.50
C ASP A 105 43.75 -21.93 -2.54
N LEU A 106 43.07 -20.93 -1.99
CA LEU A 106 41.92 -21.12 -1.09
C LEU A 106 40.84 -22.03 -1.69
N PHE A 107 40.60 -21.94 -3.00
CA PHE A 107 39.64 -22.80 -3.70
C PHE A 107 40.05 -24.28 -3.64
N SER A 108 41.33 -24.59 -3.80
CA SER A 108 41.87 -25.94 -3.72
C SER A 108 41.72 -26.53 -2.31
N ALA A 109 41.93 -25.72 -1.27
CA ALA A 109 41.73 -26.11 0.11
C ALA A 109 40.25 -26.36 0.46
N LEU A 110 39.34 -25.50 -0.02
CA LEU A 110 37.89 -25.68 0.11
C LEU A 110 37.41 -26.93 -0.63
N TYR A 111 37.92 -27.17 -1.84
CA TYR A 111 37.58 -28.35 -2.62
C TYR A 111 38.05 -29.64 -1.94
N LEU A 112 39.27 -29.66 -1.39
CA LEU A 112 39.80 -30.79 -0.62
C LEU A 112 38.91 -31.10 0.58
N SER A 113 38.64 -30.11 1.43
CA SER A 113 37.80 -30.28 2.62
C SER A 113 36.37 -30.71 2.28
N ALA A 114 35.73 -30.06 1.30
CA ALA A 114 34.38 -30.44 0.86
C ALA A 114 34.33 -31.89 0.32
N GLY A 115 35.36 -32.32 -0.42
CA GLY A 115 35.46 -33.68 -0.93
C GLY A 115 35.65 -34.74 0.15
N GLN A 116 36.44 -34.44 1.19
CA GLN A 116 36.65 -35.34 2.33
C GLN A 116 35.40 -35.43 3.21
N LEU A 117 34.77 -34.30 3.52
CA LEU A 117 33.53 -34.26 4.29
C LEU A 117 32.38 -35.00 3.57
N ALA A 118 32.33 -34.91 2.24
CA ALA A 118 31.35 -35.61 1.42
C ALA A 118 31.62 -37.12 1.27
N THR A 119 32.70 -37.67 1.84
CA THR A 119 33.13 -39.07 1.74
C THR A 119 33.45 -39.56 0.33
N VAL A 120 33.44 -38.67 -0.67
CA VAL A 120 33.80 -38.98 -2.07
C VAL A 120 35.31 -39.21 -2.21
N GLY A 121 36.08 -38.77 -1.22
CA GLY A 121 37.54 -38.84 -1.20
C GLY A 121 38.13 -37.72 -2.06
N GLY A 122 39.18 -37.06 -1.58
CA GLY A 122 39.92 -36.09 -2.38
C GLY A 122 40.36 -36.75 -3.68
N THR A 123 39.97 -36.18 -4.83
CA THR A 123 40.54 -36.56 -6.12
C THR A 123 42.06 -36.49 -5.98
N GLY A 124 42.80 -37.45 -6.54
CA GLY A 124 44.26 -37.60 -6.36
C GLY A 124 45.14 -36.45 -6.91
N LEU A 125 44.56 -35.24 -7.00
CA LEU A 125 45.15 -33.94 -7.33
C LEU A 125 46.01 -33.36 -6.19
N LEU A 126 45.65 -33.65 -4.93
CA LEU A 126 46.32 -33.15 -3.72
C LEU A 126 46.40 -34.27 -2.68
N MET A 127 47.61 -34.77 -2.40
CA MET A 127 47.83 -35.77 -1.36
C MET A 127 48.73 -35.20 -0.24
N PRO A 128 48.38 -35.42 1.04
CA PRO A 128 49.24 -35.04 2.15
C PRO A 128 50.55 -35.85 2.11
N ASP A 129 51.66 -35.22 2.47
CA ASP A 129 52.99 -35.88 2.55
C ASP A 129 53.48 -36.02 4.00
N THR A 130 52.66 -35.61 4.98
CA THR A 130 53.02 -35.63 6.42
C THR A 130 51.99 -36.39 7.25
N PRO A 131 52.43 -37.12 8.31
CA PRO A 131 51.54 -37.92 9.15
C PRO A 131 50.50 -37.07 9.90
N LEU A 132 50.82 -35.80 10.18
CA LEU A 132 49.90 -34.86 10.83
C LEU A 132 48.71 -34.52 9.92
N LEU A 133 48.94 -34.28 8.62
CA LEU A 133 47.89 -33.98 7.66
C LEU A 133 47.04 -35.21 7.32
N GLU A 134 47.65 -36.39 7.26
CA GLU A 134 46.92 -37.67 7.15
C GLU A 134 45.96 -37.86 8.33
N ALA A 135 46.44 -37.65 9.56
CA ALA A 135 45.60 -37.70 10.75
C ALA A 135 44.47 -36.66 10.72
N LEU A 136 44.73 -35.45 10.19
CA LEU A 136 43.73 -34.39 10.06
C LEU A 136 42.62 -34.74 9.06
N ILE A 137 42.95 -35.39 7.93
CA ILE A 137 41.94 -35.89 6.96
C ILE A 137 41.08 -37.00 7.57
N ILE A 138 41.70 -37.90 8.35
CA ILE A 138 40.96 -38.95 9.09
C ILE A 138 40.01 -38.31 10.11
N ALA A 139 40.50 -37.30 10.84
CA ALA A 139 39.70 -36.55 11.81
C ALA A 139 38.53 -35.80 11.14
N GLU A 140 38.75 -35.16 9.98
CA GLU A 140 37.69 -34.52 9.19
C GLU A 140 36.61 -35.53 8.77
N SER A 141 37.02 -36.69 8.26
CA SER A 141 36.10 -37.77 7.87
C SER A 141 35.25 -38.25 9.06
N LEU A 142 35.87 -38.46 10.23
CA LEU A 142 35.16 -38.85 11.45
C LEU A 142 34.20 -37.73 11.92
N THR A 143 34.62 -36.48 11.82
CA THR A 143 33.80 -35.31 12.15
C THR A 143 32.56 -35.26 11.26
N GLY A 144 32.68 -35.58 9.97
CA GLY A 144 31.54 -35.66 9.04
C GLY A 144 30.48 -36.67 9.48
N VAL A 145 30.90 -37.88 9.90
CA VAL A 145 29.98 -38.91 10.40
C VAL A 145 29.24 -38.46 11.67
N VAL A 146 29.97 -37.87 12.61
CA VAL A 146 29.38 -37.32 13.85
C VAL A 146 28.39 -36.19 13.53
N LEU A 147 28.76 -35.29 12.62
CA LEU A 147 27.93 -34.17 12.20
C LEU A 147 26.62 -34.64 11.57
N VAL A 148 26.64 -35.68 10.73
CA VAL A 148 25.42 -36.27 10.14
C VAL A 148 24.53 -36.85 11.25
N SER A 149 25.09 -37.56 12.21
CA SER A 149 24.33 -38.10 13.35
C SER A 149 23.68 -37.00 14.17
N LEU A 150 24.43 -35.95 14.55
CA LEU A 150 23.91 -34.82 15.32
C LEU A 150 22.87 -34.01 14.54
N THR A 151 23.06 -33.88 13.23
CA THR A 151 22.07 -33.25 12.34
C THR A 151 20.76 -34.04 12.32
N LEU A 152 20.83 -35.38 12.26
CA LEU A 152 19.65 -36.22 12.31
C LEU A 152 18.95 -36.12 13.68
N THR A 153 19.72 -36.12 14.78
CA THR A 153 19.18 -35.90 16.14
C THR A 153 18.44 -34.57 16.23
N PHE A 154 19.03 -33.48 15.76
CA PHE A 154 18.40 -32.16 15.71
C PHE A 154 17.12 -32.17 14.85
N LEU A 155 17.17 -32.79 13.66
CA LEU A 155 16.01 -32.88 12.76
C LEU A 155 14.83 -33.60 13.43
N LEU A 156 15.07 -34.78 14.01
CA LEU A 156 14.05 -35.58 14.67
C LEU A 156 13.47 -34.84 15.87
N GLY A 157 14.33 -34.23 16.68
CA GLY A 157 13.92 -33.43 17.83
C GLY A 157 12.99 -32.28 17.45
N VAL A 158 13.29 -31.52 16.39
CA VAL A 158 12.38 -30.47 15.88
C VAL A 158 11.02 -31.03 15.49
N TYR A 159 10.96 -32.20 14.85
CA TYR A 159 9.68 -32.84 14.49
C TYR A 159 8.90 -33.33 15.71
N ASP A 160 9.58 -33.82 16.75
CA ASP A 160 8.95 -34.24 17.99
C ASP A 160 8.25 -33.06 18.68
N VAL A 161 8.89 -31.87 18.73
CA VAL A 161 8.23 -30.65 19.26
C VAL A 161 6.96 -30.30 18.48
N ILE A 162 7.02 -30.38 17.15
CA ILE A 162 5.86 -30.10 16.28
C ILE A 162 4.74 -31.12 16.53
N SER A 163 5.10 -32.38 16.76
CA SER A 163 4.15 -33.44 17.11
C SER A 163 3.48 -33.17 18.46
N SER A 164 4.26 -32.77 19.48
CA SER A 164 3.73 -32.38 20.81
C SER A 164 2.78 -31.19 20.71
N LEU A 165 3.12 -30.16 19.92
CA LEU A 165 2.22 -29.03 19.67
C LEU A 165 0.91 -29.49 19.01
N ARG A 166 1.00 -30.41 18.05
CA ARG A 166 -0.18 -30.95 17.36
C ARG A 166 -1.07 -31.73 18.32
N SER A 167 -0.47 -32.55 19.18
CA SER A 167 -1.18 -33.27 20.24
C SER A 167 -1.94 -32.30 21.13
N LEU A 168 -1.25 -31.29 21.67
CA LEU A 168 -1.85 -30.25 22.50
C LEU A 168 -2.99 -29.51 21.79
N SER A 169 -2.76 -29.02 20.57
CA SER A 169 -3.79 -28.31 19.80
C SER A 169 -5.03 -29.17 19.53
N SER A 170 -4.87 -30.49 19.39
CA SER A 170 -5.97 -31.42 19.09
C SER A 170 -6.85 -31.74 20.31
N GLN A 171 -6.39 -31.46 21.53
CA GLN A 171 -7.18 -31.64 22.75
C GLN A 171 -8.36 -30.67 22.83
N PHE A 172 -8.27 -29.52 22.17
CA PHE A 172 -9.29 -28.48 22.23
C PHE A 172 -10.38 -28.72 21.18
N TYR A 173 -11.42 -29.48 21.56
CA TYR A 173 -12.61 -29.69 20.73
C TYR A 173 -13.37 -28.38 20.50
N ASN A 174 -13.72 -28.10 19.24
CA ASN A 174 -14.65 -27.04 18.86
C ASN A 174 -15.69 -27.64 17.90
N ALA A 175 -16.98 -27.45 18.20
CA ALA A 175 -18.09 -27.94 17.37
C ALA A 175 -18.22 -27.20 16.01
N GLY A 176 -17.35 -26.21 15.75
CA GLY A 176 -17.30 -25.42 14.52
C GLY A 176 -15.87 -25.27 13.99
N ALA A 177 -15.74 -24.81 12.74
CA ALA A 177 -14.45 -24.61 12.06
C ALA A 177 -13.82 -23.26 12.46
N GLY A 178 -12.98 -23.22 13.50
CA GLY A 178 -12.15 -22.05 13.81
C GLY A 178 -11.65 -21.94 15.26
N VAL A 179 -11.13 -20.76 15.62
CA VAL A 179 -10.71 -20.41 16.99
C VAL A 179 -11.99 -20.17 17.82
N GLY A 180 -12.48 -21.23 18.48
CA GLY A 180 -13.67 -21.19 19.32
C GLY A 180 -13.43 -20.59 20.72
N ASP A 181 -14.52 -20.47 21.48
CA ASP A 181 -14.47 -20.11 22.90
C ASP A 181 -13.82 -21.27 23.70
N PRO A 182 -12.80 -21.01 24.54
CA PRO A 182 -12.22 -22.03 25.42
C PRO A 182 -13.25 -22.83 26.23
N LEU A 183 -14.35 -22.19 26.64
CA LEU A 183 -15.43 -22.83 27.39
C LEU A 183 -16.18 -23.88 26.56
N ALA A 184 -16.27 -23.70 25.25
CA ALA A 184 -16.96 -24.64 24.36
C ALA A 184 -16.29 -26.02 24.34
N THR A 185 -14.97 -26.06 24.53
CA THR A 185 -14.20 -27.32 24.65
C THR A 185 -14.59 -28.14 25.87
N LEU A 186 -15.11 -27.51 26.93
CA LEU A 186 -15.52 -28.22 28.15
C LEU A 186 -16.88 -28.91 28.01
N THR A 187 -17.72 -28.47 27.07
CA THR A 187 -19.09 -28.99 26.87
C THR A 187 -19.21 -30.52 26.87
N PRO A 188 -18.34 -31.29 26.17
CA PRO A 188 -18.42 -32.75 26.15
C PRO A 188 -18.18 -33.42 27.51
N TYR A 189 -17.49 -32.75 28.44
CA TYR A 189 -17.13 -33.25 29.78
C TYR A 189 -18.19 -32.95 30.84
N PHE A 190 -19.24 -32.20 30.49
CA PHE A 190 -20.37 -31.87 31.37
C PHE A 190 -21.72 -32.38 30.82
N PRO A 191 -21.86 -33.67 30.46
CA PRO A 191 -23.15 -34.17 30.00
C PRO A 191 -24.20 -34.04 31.12
N ASN A 192 -25.27 -33.31 30.85
CA ASN A 192 -26.34 -33.00 31.80
C ASN A 192 -25.91 -32.18 33.03
N GLY A 193 -24.75 -31.52 32.99
CA GLY A 193 -24.22 -30.74 34.12
C GLY A 193 -23.43 -31.55 35.14
N GLU A 194 -23.22 -32.85 34.91
CA GLU A 194 -22.34 -33.69 35.73
C GLU A 194 -20.99 -33.84 35.03
N GLU A 195 -19.91 -33.76 35.82
CA GLU A 195 -18.55 -33.99 35.34
C GLU A 195 -18.34 -35.46 34.96
N ARG A 196 -17.75 -35.71 33.77
CA ARG A 196 -17.34 -37.05 33.33
C ARG A 196 -16.00 -37.01 32.58
N GLY A 197 -15.00 -37.69 33.13
CA GLY A 197 -13.68 -37.88 32.48
C GLY A 197 -12.87 -36.61 32.31
N LEU A 198 -13.14 -35.59 33.14
CA LEU A 198 -12.41 -34.33 33.14
C LEU A 198 -10.98 -34.53 33.67
N ASP A 199 -10.82 -35.35 34.70
CA ASP A 199 -9.54 -35.81 35.25
C ASP A 199 -8.56 -36.29 34.16
N SER A 200 -8.98 -37.28 33.36
CA SER A 200 -8.17 -37.86 32.28
C SER A 200 -7.87 -36.86 31.17
N HIS A 201 -8.78 -35.90 30.91
CA HIS A 201 -8.54 -34.85 29.95
C HIS A 201 -7.50 -33.84 30.44
N LEU A 202 -7.57 -33.45 31.72
CA LEU A 202 -6.60 -32.56 32.35
C LEU A 202 -5.20 -33.19 32.42
N ASP A 203 -5.11 -34.49 32.70
CA ASP A 203 -3.85 -35.24 32.63
C ASP A 203 -3.27 -35.19 31.20
N SER A 204 -4.10 -35.47 30.19
CA SER A 204 -3.64 -35.46 28.80
C SER A 204 -3.21 -34.05 28.32
N LEU A 205 -3.88 -33.01 28.80
CA LEU A 205 -3.51 -31.61 28.58
C LEU A 205 -2.16 -31.28 29.23
N SER A 206 -1.99 -31.64 30.51
CA SER A 206 -0.73 -31.46 31.26
C SER A 206 0.43 -32.18 30.58
N ASP A 207 0.26 -33.44 30.21
CA ASP A 207 1.30 -34.23 29.54
C ASP A 207 1.69 -33.65 28.18
N SER A 208 0.70 -33.30 27.35
CA SER A 208 0.94 -32.74 26.02
C SER A 208 1.59 -31.35 26.09
N PHE A 209 1.19 -30.53 27.07
CA PHE A 209 1.76 -29.21 27.29
C PHE A 209 3.19 -29.30 27.85
N GLY A 210 3.41 -30.15 28.86
CA GLY A 210 4.75 -30.44 29.41
C GLY A 210 5.73 -30.91 28.34
N ALA A 211 5.34 -31.91 27.53
CA ALA A 211 6.18 -32.41 26.44
C ALA A 211 6.52 -31.33 25.40
N TYR A 212 5.61 -30.38 25.16
CA TYR A 212 5.87 -29.26 24.27
C TYR A 212 6.82 -28.21 24.89
N MET A 213 6.63 -27.87 26.17
CA MET A 213 7.53 -26.95 26.89
C MET A 213 8.97 -27.46 26.90
N ASP A 214 9.16 -28.72 27.27
CA ASP A 214 10.47 -29.37 27.31
C ASP A 214 11.08 -29.44 25.91
N GLY A 215 10.25 -29.72 24.90
CA GLY A 215 10.65 -29.72 23.51
C GLY A 215 11.17 -28.36 23.01
N ILE A 216 10.49 -27.26 23.34
CA ILE A 216 10.94 -25.91 22.95
C ILE A 216 12.26 -25.53 23.60
N ARG A 217 12.46 -25.89 24.88
CA ARG A 217 13.71 -25.60 25.60
C ARG A 217 14.89 -26.29 24.89
N LEU A 218 14.72 -27.56 24.54
CA LEU A 218 15.74 -28.32 23.82
C LEU A 218 15.93 -27.85 22.37
N HIS A 219 14.84 -27.54 21.66
CA HIS A 219 14.86 -27.22 20.23
C HIS A 219 14.17 -25.89 19.92
N HIS A 220 14.85 -24.81 20.29
CA HIS A 220 14.38 -23.43 20.13
C HIS A 220 13.92 -23.06 18.72
N ALA A 221 14.52 -23.66 17.68
CA ALA A 221 14.12 -23.41 16.28
C ALA A 221 12.64 -23.77 16.02
N ALA A 222 12.10 -24.76 16.74
CA ALA A 222 10.71 -25.19 16.61
C ALA A 222 9.70 -24.13 17.08
N TYR A 223 10.12 -23.14 17.87
CA TYR A 223 9.28 -22.01 18.27
C TYR A 223 8.69 -21.25 17.07
N TYR A 224 9.48 -21.08 16.00
CA TYR A 224 9.06 -20.38 14.78
C TYR A 224 8.21 -21.24 13.82
N PHE A 225 7.78 -22.43 14.26
CA PHE A 225 6.95 -23.31 13.45
C PHE A 225 5.59 -22.65 13.12
N GLN A 226 5.20 -22.77 11.86
CA GLN A 226 3.95 -22.25 11.32
C GLN A 226 3.26 -23.33 10.51
N SER A 227 2.12 -23.83 10.99
CA SER A 227 1.34 -24.83 10.26
C SER A 227 0.55 -24.22 9.08
N GLY A 228 0.33 -22.90 9.09
CA GLY A 228 -0.61 -22.23 8.21
C GLY A 228 -2.07 -22.67 8.39
N ARG A 229 -2.43 -23.18 9.58
CA ARG A 229 -3.80 -23.39 10.07
C ARG A 229 -3.93 -22.71 11.43
N ASP A 230 -5.01 -21.97 11.65
CA ASP A 230 -5.15 -21.14 12.85
C ASP A 230 -5.23 -21.96 14.13
N THR A 231 -5.88 -23.14 14.07
CA THR A 231 -6.05 -24.07 15.20
C THR A 231 -4.83 -24.95 15.48
N PHE A 232 -3.85 -25.00 14.58
CA PHE A 232 -2.60 -25.72 14.81
C PHE A 232 -1.46 -24.73 14.98
N SER A 233 -1.50 -23.96 16.07
CA SER A 233 -0.55 -22.91 16.36
C SER A 233 -0.36 -22.72 17.86
N LEU A 234 0.82 -22.26 18.26
CA LEU A 234 1.11 -21.97 19.67
C LEU A 234 0.17 -20.89 20.28
N PRO A 235 -0.08 -19.74 19.61
CA PRO A 235 -1.01 -18.73 20.13
C PRO A 235 -2.40 -19.28 20.42
N TYR A 236 -2.90 -20.18 19.57
CA TYR A 236 -4.18 -20.87 19.79
C TYR A 236 -4.13 -21.76 21.03
N SER A 237 -3.13 -22.64 21.14
CA SER A 237 -3.01 -23.55 22.28
C SER A 237 -2.88 -22.82 23.61
N ILE A 238 -2.12 -21.72 23.67
CA ILE A 238 -1.99 -20.88 24.88
C ILE A 238 -3.33 -20.23 25.23
N HIS A 239 -4.04 -19.69 24.24
CA HIS A 239 -5.35 -19.06 24.47
C HIS A 239 -6.38 -20.05 25.01
N MET A 240 -6.46 -21.25 24.41
CA MET A 240 -7.39 -22.29 24.84
C MET A 240 -7.02 -22.82 26.23
N LEU A 241 -5.75 -23.12 26.46
CA LEU A 241 -5.28 -23.62 27.76
C LEU A 241 -5.53 -22.60 28.88
N GLY A 242 -5.14 -21.35 28.66
CA GLY A 242 -5.37 -20.28 29.63
C GLY A 242 -6.85 -20.03 29.92
N GLY A 243 -7.73 -20.18 28.91
CA GLY A 243 -9.18 -20.08 29.10
C GLY A 243 -9.77 -21.26 29.88
N VAL A 244 -9.32 -22.50 29.61
CA VAL A 244 -9.73 -23.70 30.36
C VAL A 244 -9.31 -23.61 31.82
N VAL A 245 -8.06 -23.20 32.10
CA VAL A 245 -7.57 -22.99 33.47
C VAL A 245 -8.39 -21.92 34.18
N GLN A 246 -8.68 -20.80 33.52
CA GLN A 246 -9.54 -19.74 34.08
C GLN A 246 -10.93 -20.24 34.46
N ALA A 247 -11.58 -20.94 33.54
CA ALA A 247 -12.94 -21.43 33.69
C ALA A 247 -13.08 -22.46 34.82
N LEU A 248 -12.18 -23.44 34.89
CA LEU A 248 -12.26 -24.51 35.87
C LEU A 248 -11.86 -24.06 37.27
N ARG A 249 -10.84 -23.19 37.40
CA ARG A 249 -10.32 -22.75 38.70
C ARG A 249 -11.10 -21.61 39.33
N TRP A 250 -11.61 -20.65 38.54
CA TRP A 250 -12.30 -19.47 39.06
C TRP A 250 -13.73 -19.28 38.53
N GLY A 251 -14.20 -20.07 37.57
CA GLY A 251 -15.56 -19.96 37.02
C GLY A 251 -16.66 -20.59 37.88
N LEU A 252 -16.31 -21.41 38.88
CA LEU A 252 -17.22 -22.02 39.84
C LEU A 252 -16.79 -21.72 41.29
N PRO A 253 -17.69 -21.82 42.29
CA PRO A 253 -17.34 -21.62 43.69
C PRO A 253 -16.23 -22.57 44.16
N ARG A 254 -15.37 -22.13 45.08
CA ARG A 254 -14.25 -22.95 45.61
C ARG A 254 -14.67 -24.29 46.21
N SER A 255 -15.92 -24.40 46.68
CA SER A 255 -16.48 -25.64 47.23
C SER A 255 -16.87 -26.67 46.17
N HIS A 256 -16.86 -26.32 44.87
CA HIS A 256 -17.27 -27.20 43.80
C HIS A 256 -16.17 -28.25 43.49
N PRO A 257 -16.50 -29.55 43.29
CA PRO A 257 -15.52 -30.60 43.02
C PRO A 257 -14.56 -30.27 41.87
N VAL A 258 -15.10 -29.79 40.75
CA VAL A 258 -14.34 -29.35 39.56
C VAL A 258 -13.23 -28.33 39.88
N ALA A 259 -13.44 -27.41 40.82
CA ALA A 259 -12.44 -26.40 41.19
C ALA A 259 -11.34 -26.97 42.10
N GLN A 260 -11.53 -28.19 42.61
CA GLN A 260 -10.62 -28.91 43.52
C GLN A 260 -9.88 -30.06 42.82
N GLU A 261 -10.01 -30.20 41.49
CA GLU A 261 -9.27 -31.20 40.72
C GLU A 261 -7.75 -31.05 40.95
N PRO A 262 -7.05 -32.13 41.34
CA PRO A 262 -5.65 -32.05 41.80
C PRO A 262 -4.68 -31.63 40.69
N THR A 263 -5.02 -31.87 39.42
CA THR A 263 -4.20 -31.60 38.24
C THR A 263 -4.24 -30.12 37.82
N LEU A 264 -5.24 -29.35 38.26
CA LEU A 264 -5.39 -27.93 37.92
C LEU A 264 -4.27 -27.06 38.49
N LEU A 265 -3.82 -27.35 39.71
CA LEU A 265 -2.77 -26.57 40.37
C LEU A 265 -1.40 -26.75 39.66
N PRO A 266 -0.91 -27.99 39.40
CA PRO A 266 0.26 -28.21 38.57
C PRO A 266 0.15 -27.62 37.17
N LEU A 267 -1.01 -27.75 36.51
CA LEU A 267 -1.22 -27.21 35.17
C LEU A 267 -1.14 -25.67 35.15
N THR A 268 -1.64 -25.02 36.19
CA THR A 268 -1.53 -23.56 36.31
C THR A 268 -0.06 -23.14 36.49
N ASP A 269 0.68 -23.82 37.36
CA ASP A 269 2.12 -23.55 37.60
C ASP A 269 2.96 -23.82 36.33
N GLN A 270 2.66 -24.86 35.57
CA GLN A 270 3.29 -25.10 34.26
C GLN A 270 3.05 -23.93 33.29
N PHE A 271 1.81 -23.42 33.22
CA PHE A 271 1.47 -22.28 32.36
C PHE A 271 2.24 -21.02 32.75
N GLU A 272 2.30 -20.70 34.05
CA GLU A 272 3.01 -19.52 34.56
C GLU A 272 4.53 -19.62 34.33
N ARG A 273 5.14 -20.79 34.53
CA ARG A 273 6.57 -21.00 34.23
C ARG A 273 6.89 -20.86 32.74
N PHE A 274 5.97 -21.27 31.87
CA PHE A 274 6.14 -21.10 30.44
C PHE A 274 6.05 -19.63 30.02
N GLU A 275 5.13 -18.89 30.64
CA GLU A 275 5.05 -17.44 30.49
C GLU A 275 6.36 -16.77 30.91
N GLU A 276 6.89 -17.09 32.09
CA GLU A 276 8.16 -16.52 32.60
C GLU A 276 9.32 -16.80 31.64
N TYR A 277 9.45 -18.04 31.16
CA TYR A 277 10.46 -18.42 30.18
C TYR A 277 10.36 -17.60 28.87
N LEU A 278 9.15 -17.46 28.32
CA LEU A 278 8.97 -16.69 27.10
C LEU A 278 9.03 -15.17 27.33
N HIS A 279 8.80 -14.68 28.55
CA HIS A 279 8.98 -13.28 28.90
C HIS A 279 10.43 -12.85 28.77
N GLU A 280 11.37 -13.68 29.25
CA GLU A 280 12.81 -13.42 29.09
C GLU A 280 13.22 -13.33 27.61
N LEU A 281 12.62 -14.19 26.76
CA LEU A 281 12.91 -14.24 25.33
C LEU A 281 12.27 -13.08 24.54
N LEU A 282 11.03 -12.71 24.85
CA LEU A 282 10.21 -11.78 24.08
C LEU A 282 10.20 -10.35 24.63
N GLN A 283 10.56 -10.15 25.91
CA GLN A 283 10.78 -8.85 26.55
C GLN A 283 9.57 -7.88 26.42
N TRP A 284 8.33 -8.35 26.63
CA TRP A 284 7.16 -7.46 26.57
C TRP A 284 7.04 -6.58 27.82
N GLN A 285 6.60 -5.33 27.67
CA GLN A 285 6.76 -4.29 28.71
C GLN A 285 5.65 -4.23 29.77
N SER A 286 4.48 -4.82 29.52
CA SER A 286 3.29 -4.68 30.35
C SER A 286 3.16 -5.86 31.33
N THR A 287 3.71 -5.73 32.53
CA THR A 287 3.59 -6.71 33.63
C THR A 287 2.74 -6.22 34.80
N GLY A 288 2.33 -4.93 34.81
CA GLY A 288 1.49 -4.36 35.86
C GLY A 288 0.03 -4.79 35.74
N VAL A 289 -0.46 -5.53 36.73
CA VAL A 289 -1.88 -5.94 36.81
C VAL A 289 -2.75 -4.70 37.05
N PRO A 290 -3.91 -4.57 36.37
CA PRO A 290 -4.87 -3.48 36.63
C PRO A 290 -5.30 -3.42 38.10
N GLU A 291 -5.60 -2.23 38.61
CA GLU A 291 -6.18 -2.07 39.95
C GLU A 291 -7.55 -2.76 40.02
N THR A 292 -7.79 -3.51 41.11
CA THR A 292 -9.06 -4.18 41.37
C THR A 292 -10.13 -3.16 41.75
N VAL A 293 -11.35 -3.36 41.28
CA VAL A 293 -12.53 -2.60 41.72
C VAL A 293 -12.84 -2.89 43.20
N ASP A 294 -13.27 -1.90 43.96
CA ASP A 294 -13.69 -2.08 45.36
C ASP A 294 -14.88 -3.05 45.50
N ALA A 295 -14.93 -3.81 46.61
CA ALA A 295 -15.94 -4.84 46.84
C ALA A 295 -17.40 -4.35 46.72
N SER A 296 -17.69 -3.12 47.15
CA SER A 296 -19.04 -2.52 47.02
C SER A 296 -19.41 -2.24 45.57
N THR A 297 -18.47 -1.70 44.80
CA THR A 297 -18.66 -1.39 43.38
C THR A 297 -18.72 -2.66 42.54
N PHE A 298 -17.94 -3.69 42.91
CA PHE A 298 -18.06 -5.02 42.33
C PHE A 298 -19.46 -5.60 42.53
N ALA A 299 -19.99 -5.58 43.77
CA ALA A 299 -21.31 -6.11 44.08
C ALA A 299 -22.43 -5.38 43.31
N GLU A 300 -22.33 -4.06 43.16
CA GLU A 300 -23.26 -3.25 42.35
C GLU A 300 -23.22 -3.67 40.87
N GLN A 301 -22.03 -3.70 40.27
CA GLN A 301 -21.87 -4.07 38.86
C GLN A 301 -22.31 -5.51 38.57
N VAL A 302 -22.01 -6.46 39.45
CA VAL A 302 -22.46 -7.86 39.32
C VAL A 302 -23.99 -7.95 39.38
N THR A 303 -24.62 -7.18 40.27
CA THR A 303 -26.09 -7.18 40.40
C THR A 303 -26.74 -6.61 39.15
N ASP A 304 -26.22 -5.51 38.61
CA ASP A 304 -26.70 -4.91 37.37
C ASP A 304 -26.54 -5.84 36.16
N LEU A 305 -25.36 -6.48 36.03
CA LEU A 305 -25.08 -7.44 34.96
C LEU A 305 -25.94 -8.71 35.06
N ARG A 306 -26.39 -9.11 36.26
CA ARG A 306 -27.33 -10.23 36.45
C ARG A 306 -28.76 -9.88 36.05
N ILE A 307 -29.19 -8.64 36.31
CA ILE A 307 -30.56 -8.19 36.00
C ILE A 307 -30.69 -7.86 34.51
N ASN A 308 -29.68 -7.22 33.93
CA ASN A 308 -29.65 -6.78 32.54
C ASN A 308 -28.35 -7.24 31.83
N PRO A 309 -28.24 -8.53 31.46
CA PRO A 309 -27.02 -9.08 30.85
C PRO A 309 -26.65 -8.46 29.48
N GLY A 310 -27.57 -7.71 28.86
CA GLY A 310 -27.37 -7.06 27.56
C GLY A 310 -27.65 -5.56 27.51
N ALA A 311 -27.94 -4.88 28.63
CA ALA A 311 -28.16 -3.44 28.60
C ALA A 311 -26.82 -2.70 28.50
N ASP A 312 -26.71 -1.81 27.52
CA ASP A 312 -25.68 -0.78 27.54
C ASP A 312 -25.90 0.09 28.82
N PRO A 313 -24.84 0.43 29.59
CA PRO A 313 -24.98 1.25 30.79
C PRO A 313 -25.79 2.52 30.50
N VAL A 314 -26.82 2.75 31.31
CA VAL A 314 -27.66 3.95 31.23
C VAL A 314 -26.79 5.14 31.64
N PRO A 315 -26.57 6.18 30.79
CA PRO A 315 -25.51 7.18 30.99
C PRO A 315 -25.56 7.98 32.30
N TRP A 316 -26.74 8.05 32.94
CA TRP A 316 -26.96 8.79 34.19
C TRP A 316 -27.03 7.88 35.44
N ARG A 317 -26.94 6.56 35.28
CA ARG A 317 -26.82 5.59 36.37
C ARG A 317 -25.50 4.84 36.23
N THR A 318 -24.54 5.24 37.06
CA THR A 318 -23.23 4.61 37.31
C THR A 318 -22.23 4.53 36.14
N ALA A 319 -20.94 4.61 36.47
CA ALA A 319 -19.85 4.48 35.51
C ALA A 319 -19.94 3.14 34.75
N ALA A 320 -19.56 3.11 33.47
CA ALA A 320 -19.59 1.88 32.68
C ALA A 320 -18.90 0.72 33.42
N PRO A 321 -19.53 -0.48 33.49
CA PRO A 321 -18.97 -1.57 34.29
C PRO A 321 -17.58 -1.93 33.79
N ASP A 322 -16.69 -2.19 34.75
CA ASP A 322 -15.29 -2.48 34.47
C ASP A 322 -15.17 -3.68 33.53
N PRO A 323 -14.33 -3.62 32.47
CA PRO A 323 -14.20 -4.70 31.50
C PRO A 323 -13.82 -6.06 32.12
N TRP A 324 -13.04 -6.08 33.19
CA TRP A 324 -12.60 -7.29 33.88
C TRP A 324 -13.71 -7.86 34.75
N VAL A 325 -14.48 -7.02 35.44
CA VAL A 325 -15.67 -7.47 36.19
C VAL A 325 -16.67 -8.10 35.23
N ARG A 326 -16.91 -7.48 34.06
CA ARG A 326 -17.77 -8.06 33.03
C ARG A 326 -17.25 -9.41 32.54
N GLY A 327 -15.96 -9.52 32.24
CA GLY A 327 -15.33 -10.78 31.81
C GLY A 327 -15.46 -11.90 32.86
N PHE A 328 -15.22 -11.57 34.13
CA PHE A 328 -15.38 -12.50 35.25
C PHE A 328 -16.82 -13.00 35.39
N VAL A 329 -17.81 -12.09 35.30
CA VAL A 329 -19.23 -12.44 35.37
C VAL A 329 -19.63 -13.33 34.19
N GLN A 330 -19.22 -12.98 32.97
CA GLN A 330 -19.53 -13.77 31.77
C GLN A 330 -18.98 -15.20 31.87
N MET A 331 -17.73 -15.35 32.32
CA MET A 331 -17.12 -16.67 32.57
C MET A 331 -17.90 -17.49 33.61
N ASN A 332 -18.27 -16.87 34.75
CA ASN A 332 -19.02 -17.55 35.80
C ASN A 332 -20.44 -17.94 35.35
N VAL A 333 -21.10 -17.11 34.56
CA VAL A 333 -22.41 -17.42 33.97
C VAL A 333 -22.31 -18.60 33.00
N ALA A 334 -21.33 -18.58 32.09
CA ALA A 334 -21.12 -19.68 31.13
C ALA A 334 -20.79 -21.02 31.83
N MET A 335 -19.96 -21.00 32.88
CA MET A 335 -19.68 -22.19 33.68
C MET A 335 -20.89 -22.67 34.49
N ALA A 336 -21.68 -21.75 35.03
CA ALA A 336 -22.91 -22.10 35.72
C ALA A 336 -23.95 -22.73 34.78
N GLU A 337 -24.04 -22.25 33.53
CA GLU A 337 -24.87 -22.86 32.47
C GLU A 337 -24.41 -24.29 32.14
N LEU A 338 -23.09 -24.51 31.98
CA LEU A 338 -22.51 -25.83 31.72
C LEU A 338 -22.84 -26.85 32.82
N VAL A 339 -22.72 -26.45 34.08
CA VAL A 339 -22.96 -27.31 35.27
C VAL A 339 -24.43 -27.28 35.73
N ARG A 340 -25.30 -26.52 35.06
CA ARG A 340 -26.70 -26.31 35.43
C ARG A 340 -26.88 -25.83 36.88
N SER A 341 -26.04 -24.89 37.31
CA SER A 341 -26.06 -24.28 38.65
C SER A 341 -26.48 -22.80 38.60
N ARG A 342 -26.68 -22.17 39.76
CA ARG A 342 -26.94 -20.72 39.84
C ARG A 342 -25.61 -19.95 39.95
N PRO A 343 -25.31 -18.99 39.05
CA PRO A 343 -24.07 -18.23 39.11
C PRO A 343 -24.07 -17.23 40.29
N LEU A 344 -22.89 -16.98 40.86
CA LEU A 344 -22.58 -15.85 41.74
C LEU A 344 -23.57 -15.71 42.93
N THR A 345 -23.79 -16.80 43.67
CA THR A 345 -24.68 -16.82 44.84
C THR A 345 -24.11 -16.13 46.07
N ASP A 346 -22.80 -16.24 46.29
CA ASP A 346 -22.06 -15.57 47.37
C ASP A 346 -21.15 -14.49 46.75
N LEU A 347 -21.50 -13.22 46.98
CA LEU A 347 -20.78 -12.09 46.39
C LEU A 347 -19.42 -11.83 47.06
N ASN A 348 -19.25 -12.20 48.34
CA ASN A 348 -17.97 -12.03 49.03
C ASN A 348 -16.97 -13.07 48.53
N GLU A 349 -17.39 -14.32 48.41
CA GLU A 349 -16.58 -15.39 47.83
C GLU A 349 -16.25 -15.11 46.35
N ALA A 350 -17.22 -14.60 45.59
CA ALA A 350 -17.01 -14.21 44.20
C ALA A 350 -16.00 -13.05 44.07
N TYR A 351 -16.01 -12.10 45.01
CA TYR A 351 -15.04 -11.01 45.06
C TYR A 351 -13.63 -11.52 45.34
N GLU A 352 -13.46 -12.42 46.33
CA GLU A 352 -12.16 -13.05 46.60
C GLU A 352 -11.62 -13.79 45.37
N ARG A 353 -12.47 -14.56 44.67
CA ARG A 353 -12.10 -15.23 43.43
C ARG A 353 -11.72 -14.24 42.32
N TYR A 354 -12.43 -13.12 42.19
CA TYR A 354 -12.12 -12.07 41.22
C TYR A 354 -10.73 -11.46 41.46
N VAL A 355 -10.39 -11.16 42.72
CA VAL A 355 -9.08 -10.61 43.11
C VAL A 355 -7.94 -11.59 42.78
N GLU A 356 -8.15 -12.88 42.97
CA GLU A 356 -7.16 -13.92 42.62
C GLU A 356 -7.08 -14.21 41.11
N TRP A 357 -8.20 -14.10 40.40
CA TRP A 357 -8.29 -14.38 38.98
C TRP A 357 -7.65 -13.27 38.12
N LEU A 358 -7.81 -12.00 38.51
CA LEU A 358 -7.39 -10.86 37.70
C LEU A 358 -5.91 -10.88 37.31
N PRO A 359 -4.94 -11.14 38.23
CA PRO A 359 -3.53 -11.26 37.87
C PRO A 359 -3.25 -12.34 36.83
N PHE A 360 -3.88 -13.51 36.98
CA PHE A 360 -3.70 -14.62 36.04
C PHE A 360 -4.31 -14.29 34.67
N ALA A 361 -5.54 -13.80 34.65
CA ALA A 361 -6.26 -13.46 33.41
C ALA A 361 -5.53 -12.38 32.61
N TYR A 362 -5.03 -11.35 33.29
CA TYR A 362 -4.25 -10.29 32.67
C TYR A 362 -2.96 -10.82 32.05
N ARG A 363 -2.18 -11.58 32.82
CA ARG A 363 -0.92 -12.18 32.36
C ARG A 363 -1.13 -13.14 31.20
N ALA A 364 -2.12 -14.03 31.27
CA ALA A 364 -2.47 -14.94 30.18
C ALA A 364 -2.86 -14.19 28.90
N GLN A 365 -3.59 -13.06 29.01
CA GLN A 365 -3.93 -12.23 27.85
C GLN A 365 -2.69 -11.56 27.25
N GLN A 366 -1.79 -11.01 28.07
CA GLN A 366 -0.55 -10.39 27.60
C GLN A 366 0.39 -11.41 26.97
N PHE A 367 0.53 -12.58 27.59
CA PHE A 367 1.31 -13.69 27.10
C PHE A 367 0.84 -14.15 25.73
N GLY A 368 -0.47 -14.41 25.58
CA GLY A 368 -1.07 -14.75 24.29
C GLY A 368 -0.88 -13.65 23.24
N ALA A 369 -1.00 -12.38 23.62
CA ALA A 369 -0.80 -11.24 22.72
C ALA A 369 0.66 -11.10 22.26
N ALA A 370 1.63 -11.32 23.14
CA ALA A 370 3.06 -11.27 22.86
C ALA A 370 3.49 -12.40 21.93
N VAL A 371 3.06 -13.64 22.20
CA VAL A 371 3.36 -14.79 21.34
C VAL A 371 2.68 -14.66 19.97
N ALA A 372 1.42 -14.22 19.94
CA ALA A 372 0.75 -13.89 18.69
C ALA A 372 1.46 -12.74 17.94
N HIS A 373 2.15 -11.85 18.67
CA HIS A 373 2.89 -10.73 18.07
C HIS A 373 4.13 -11.22 17.37
N ASP A 374 4.97 -11.95 18.08
CA ASP A 374 6.22 -12.43 17.51
C ASP A 374 5.98 -13.38 16.33
N LEU A 375 5.03 -14.32 16.48
CA LEU A 375 4.68 -15.31 15.46
C LEU A 375 3.77 -14.77 14.34
N ASP A 376 3.45 -13.47 14.36
CA ASP A 376 2.60 -12.78 13.37
C ASP A 376 1.28 -13.52 13.08
N TYR A 377 0.65 -13.98 14.16
CA TYR A 377 -0.60 -14.74 14.16
C TYR A 377 -1.80 -13.84 13.86
N GLN A 378 -2.61 -14.25 12.89
CA GLN A 378 -3.73 -13.48 12.34
C GLN A 378 -4.91 -14.40 12.07
N PRO A 379 -5.65 -14.79 13.12
CA PRO A 379 -6.72 -15.78 12.98
C PRO A 379 -7.88 -15.22 12.14
N LEU A 380 -8.48 -16.09 11.33
CA LEU A 380 -9.66 -15.84 10.53
C LEU A 380 -10.72 -16.89 10.82
N TYR A 381 -11.93 -16.45 11.09
CA TYR A 381 -13.10 -17.32 11.09
C TYR A 381 -13.89 -17.12 9.80
N SER A 382 -13.59 -17.91 8.78
CA SER A 382 -14.46 -18.03 7.61
C SER A 382 -15.31 -19.29 7.76
N GLY A 383 -16.61 -19.22 7.46
CA GLY A 383 -17.50 -20.39 7.51
C GLY A 383 -16.98 -21.62 6.74
N PRO A 384 -17.63 -22.79 6.89
CA PRO A 384 -17.10 -24.14 6.59
C PRO A 384 -16.66 -24.44 5.14
N GLN A 385 -16.63 -23.46 4.24
CA GLN A 385 -16.28 -23.62 2.82
C GLN A 385 -14.85 -23.20 2.43
N ASN A 386 -14.11 -22.53 3.32
CA ASN A 386 -12.79 -21.95 2.99
C ASN A 386 -11.60 -22.65 3.68
N ASP A 387 -11.74 -23.95 4.01
CA ASP A 387 -10.55 -24.78 4.24
C ASP A 387 -9.62 -24.61 3.03
N VAL A 388 -8.38 -24.19 3.30
CA VAL A 388 -7.31 -24.03 2.29
C VAL A 388 -7.47 -25.16 1.28
N PRO A 389 -7.70 -24.87 -0.02
CA PRO A 389 -7.96 -25.93 -0.96
C PRO A 389 -6.80 -26.90 -0.84
N VAL A 390 -7.09 -28.11 -0.36
CA VAL A 390 -6.19 -29.24 -0.53
C VAL A 390 -6.00 -29.25 -2.04
N VAL A 391 -4.81 -28.85 -2.49
CA VAL A 391 -4.42 -29.00 -3.89
C VAL A 391 -4.25 -30.49 -4.10
N SER A 392 -5.36 -31.21 -4.12
CA SER A 392 -5.47 -32.50 -4.76
C SER A 392 -5.35 -32.18 -6.24
N PRO A 393 -4.32 -32.66 -6.95
CA PRO A 393 -4.17 -32.47 -8.37
C PRO A 393 -5.26 -33.30 -9.07
N ALA A 394 -6.50 -32.80 -9.07
CA ALA A 394 -7.56 -33.34 -9.89
C ALA A 394 -7.15 -33.16 -11.35
N ARG A 395 -7.11 -34.25 -12.12
CA ARG A 395 -6.79 -34.22 -13.55
C ARG A 395 -7.68 -33.17 -14.25
N PRO A 396 -7.12 -32.17 -14.93
CA PRO A 396 -7.92 -31.14 -15.58
C PRO A 396 -8.75 -31.76 -16.72
N THR A 397 -10.08 -31.64 -16.62
CA THR A 397 -11.01 -31.99 -17.71
C THR A 397 -10.96 -30.91 -18.81
N ALA A 398 -11.31 -31.21 -20.06
CA ALA A 398 -11.27 -30.24 -21.16
C ALA A 398 -12.13 -28.96 -20.92
N SER A 399 -13.19 -29.07 -20.12
CA SER A 399 -14.01 -27.92 -19.69
C SER A 399 -13.33 -27.04 -18.64
N SER A 400 -12.35 -27.58 -17.90
CA SER A 400 -11.53 -26.84 -16.94
C SER A 400 -10.48 -25.97 -17.64
N LEU A 401 -9.92 -26.43 -18.78
CA LEU A 401 -8.98 -25.63 -19.58
C LEU A 401 -9.66 -24.46 -20.25
N ARG A 402 -10.87 -24.64 -20.80
CA ARG A 402 -11.64 -23.54 -21.41
C ARG A 402 -12.06 -22.51 -20.36
N ARG A 403 -12.49 -22.96 -19.17
CA ARG A 403 -12.75 -22.08 -18.01
C ARG A 403 -11.48 -21.42 -17.48
N ALA A 404 -10.34 -22.11 -17.48
CA ALA A 404 -9.06 -21.53 -17.06
C ALA A 404 -8.57 -20.46 -18.03
N VAL A 405 -8.76 -20.64 -19.34
CA VAL A 405 -8.42 -19.63 -20.35
C VAL A 405 -9.36 -18.42 -20.26
N VAL A 406 -10.68 -18.64 -20.08
CA VAL A 406 -11.65 -17.56 -19.87
C VAL A 406 -11.34 -16.81 -18.58
N ARG A 407 -11.11 -17.52 -17.47
CA ARG A 407 -10.74 -16.94 -16.18
C ARG A 407 -9.38 -16.25 -16.23
N ALA A 408 -8.40 -16.77 -16.96
CA ALA A 408 -7.11 -16.09 -17.16
C ALA A 408 -7.26 -14.82 -17.99
N LYS A 409 -8.16 -14.83 -18.98
CA LYS A 409 -8.48 -13.65 -19.80
C LYS A 409 -9.24 -12.59 -18.99
N GLU A 410 -10.18 -12.99 -18.14
CA GLU A 410 -10.89 -12.12 -17.19
C GLU A 410 -9.91 -11.55 -16.16
N VAL A 411 -9.13 -12.38 -15.47
CA VAL A 411 -8.10 -11.93 -14.51
C VAL A 411 -7.08 -10.99 -15.16
N PHE A 412 -6.69 -11.24 -16.41
CA PHE A 412 -5.81 -10.34 -17.15
C PHE A 412 -6.53 -9.02 -17.51
N ALA A 413 -7.77 -9.08 -17.96
CA ALA A 413 -8.59 -7.90 -18.25
C ALA A 413 -8.84 -7.04 -17.00
N ASP A 414 -9.13 -7.66 -15.86
CA ASP A 414 -9.35 -7.01 -14.55
C ASP A 414 -8.06 -6.34 -14.07
N ARG A 415 -6.93 -7.06 -14.13
CA ARG A 415 -5.61 -6.49 -13.80
C ARG A 415 -5.21 -5.33 -14.70
N VAL A 416 -5.50 -5.41 -16.01
CA VAL A 416 -5.19 -4.32 -16.93
C VAL A 416 -6.12 -3.14 -16.71
N THR A 417 -7.40 -3.37 -16.42
CA THR A 417 -8.38 -2.32 -16.08
C THR A 417 -7.97 -1.56 -14.82
N PHE A 418 -7.35 -2.24 -13.86
CA PHE A 418 -6.77 -1.60 -12.68
C PHE A 418 -5.60 -0.64 -12.99
N ILE A 419 -4.79 -0.95 -14.01
CA ILE A 419 -3.61 -0.14 -14.40
C ILE A 419 -3.99 0.95 -15.42
N ASP A 420 -4.97 0.68 -16.27
CA ASP A 420 -5.43 1.54 -17.36
C ASP A 420 -6.96 1.41 -17.55
N PRO A 421 -7.76 2.15 -16.78
CA PRO A 421 -9.23 2.10 -16.86
C PRO A 421 -9.72 2.39 -18.28
N GLY A 422 -10.40 1.42 -18.89
CA GLY A 422 -10.94 1.55 -20.24
C GLY A 422 -9.91 1.43 -21.38
N TYR A 423 -8.69 0.97 -21.11
CA TYR A 423 -7.61 0.74 -22.10
C TYR A 423 -7.17 1.99 -22.87
N VAL A 424 -7.32 3.18 -22.29
CA VAL A 424 -7.02 4.44 -23.02
C VAL A 424 -5.55 4.57 -23.31
N ARG A 425 -4.68 4.30 -22.34
CA ARG A 425 -3.22 4.38 -22.54
C ARG A 425 -2.75 3.31 -23.51
N LEU A 426 -3.33 2.11 -23.45
CA LEU A 426 -3.04 1.01 -24.37
C LEU A 426 -3.44 1.36 -25.81
N LEU A 427 -4.66 1.88 -26.01
CA LEU A 427 -5.14 2.26 -27.33
C LEU A 427 -4.39 3.47 -27.88
N ASP A 428 -4.06 4.45 -27.04
CA ASP A 428 -3.25 5.59 -27.45
C ASP A 428 -1.84 5.15 -27.83
N ALA A 429 -1.19 4.29 -27.04
CA ALA A 429 0.12 3.74 -27.37
C ALA A 429 0.10 2.93 -28.68
N PHE A 430 -0.94 2.12 -28.88
CA PHE A 430 -1.13 1.36 -30.11
C PHE A 430 -1.33 2.27 -31.33
N ARG A 431 -2.14 3.33 -31.21
CA ARG A 431 -2.31 4.33 -32.28
C ARG A 431 -1.00 5.02 -32.64
N VAL A 432 -0.20 5.40 -31.64
CA VAL A 432 1.11 6.05 -31.89
C VAL A 432 2.07 5.07 -32.56
N MET A 433 2.12 3.82 -32.11
CA MET A 433 2.92 2.77 -32.74
C MET A 433 2.46 2.53 -34.20
N CYS A 434 1.17 2.35 -34.46
CA CYS A 434 0.64 2.17 -35.82
C CYS A 434 0.92 3.38 -36.71
N GLY A 435 0.75 4.61 -36.21
CA GLY A 435 1.07 5.83 -36.98
C GLY A 435 2.56 5.95 -37.29
N THR A 436 3.42 5.52 -36.36
CA THR A 436 4.87 5.48 -36.53
C THR A 436 5.27 4.43 -37.58
N VAL A 437 4.77 3.20 -37.46
CA VAL A 437 5.01 2.12 -38.43
C VAL A 437 4.48 2.48 -39.82
N LEU A 438 3.31 3.12 -39.89
CA LEU A 438 2.74 3.61 -41.14
C LEU A 438 3.62 4.68 -41.79
N ALA A 439 4.13 5.64 -41.01
CA ALA A 439 5.02 6.68 -41.53
C ALA A 439 6.34 6.08 -42.08
N VAL A 440 6.94 5.13 -41.35
CA VAL A 440 8.14 4.40 -41.80
C VAL A 440 7.84 3.65 -43.10
N GLY A 441 6.72 2.90 -43.15
CA GLY A 441 6.34 2.13 -44.33
C GLY A 441 6.06 2.98 -45.57
N VAL A 442 5.34 4.09 -45.43
CA VAL A 442 5.03 5.00 -46.55
C VAL A 442 6.30 5.60 -47.13
N VAL A 443 7.22 6.06 -46.28
CA VAL A 443 8.49 6.65 -46.75
C VAL A 443 9.43 5.60 -47.31
N ALA A 444 9.52 4.41 -46.70
CA ALA A 444 10.33 3.31 -47.21
C ALA A 444 9.87 2.87 -48.61
N ILE A 445 8.56 2.75 -48.84
CA ILE A 445 8.02 2.44 -50.17
C ILE A 445 8.29 3.60 -51.15
N GLY A 446 8.05 4.84 -50.74
CA GLY A 446 8.27 6.01 -51.58
C GLY A 446 9.72 6.17 -52.02
N PHE A 447 10.68 5.90 -51.13
CA PHE A 447 12.11 5.99 -51.44
C PHE A 447 12.59 4.78 -52.26
N SER A 448 11.96 3.60 -52.12
CA SER A 448 12.23 2.44 -52.97
C SER A 448 11.90 2.68 -54.44
N LEU A 449 10.93 3.54 -54.70
CA LEU A 449 10.52 3.93 -56.05
C LEU A 449 11.42 5.03 -56.63
N ALA A 450 12.21 5.71 -55.79
CA ALA A 450 13.05 6.84 -56.16
C ALA A 450 14.56 6.52 -56.18
N ASP A 451 14.94 5.26 -55.94
CA ASP A 451 16.35 4.79 -55.81
C ASP A 451 17.20 5.55 -54.76
N GLU A 452 16.55 6.17 -53.78
CA GLU A 452 17.18 6.89 -52.67
C GLU A 452 17.44 5.96 -51.46
N PRO A 453 18.41 6.26 -50.57
CA PRO A 453 18.70 5.42 -49.41
C PRO A 453 17.47 5.34 -48.49
N LEU A 454 16.88 4.15 -48.47
CA LEU A 454 15.54 3.85 -47.93
C LEU A 454 15.32 4.24 -46.46
N MET A 455 16.37 4.17 -45.64
CA MET A 455 16.17 3.97 -44.20
C MET A 455 16.35 5.22 -43.32
N PRO A 456 17.29 6.16 -43.57
CA PRO A 456 17.38 7.39 -42.77
C PRO A 456 16.09 8.23 -42.81
N GLY A 457 15.51 8.41 -43.99
CA GLY A 457 14.25 9.14 -44.18
C GLY A 457 13.05 8.44 -43.53
N ALA A 458 12.96 7.11 -43.67
CA ALA A 458 11.86 6.34 -43.10
C ALA A 458 11.86 6.35 -41.57
N VAL A 459 13.02 6.18 -40.95
CA VAL A 459 13.17 6.25 -39.49
C VAL A 459 12.89 7.66 -38.97
N PHE A 460 13.32 8.70 -39.69
CA PHE A 460 13.00 10.10 -39.36
C PHE A 460 11.49 10.38 -39.42
N ALA A 461 10.78 9.86 -40.44
CA ALA A 461 9.33 9.97 -40.54
C ALA A 461 8.61 9.30 -39.35
N GLY A 462 9.04 8.09 -38.98
CA GLY A 462 8.52 7.38 -37.82
C GLY A 462 8.74 8.15 -36.51
N PHE A 463 9.91 8.75 -36.37
CA PHE A 463 10.25 9.55 -35.21
C PHE A 463 9.39 10.83 -35.10
N VAL A 464 9.23 11.57 -36.20
CA VAL A 464 8.34 12.74 -36.26
C VAL A 464 6.89 12.34 -35.97
N ALA A 465 6.42 11.19 -36.47
CA ALA A 465 5.09 10.67 -36.19
C ALA A 465 4.88 10.39 -34.68
N MET A 466 5.87 9.79 -34.02
CA MET A 466 5.86 9.55 -32.57
C MET A 466 5.82 10.86 -31.78
N LEU A 467 6.62 11.86 -32.14
CA LEU A 467 6.70 13.13 -31.42
C LEU A 467 5.46 14.01 -31.64
N ALA A 468 4.98 14.13 -32.89
CA ALA A 468 3.76 14.88 -33.23
C ALA A 468 2.56 14.38 -32.42
N SER A 469 2.56 13.09 -32.09
CA SER A 469 1.56 12.47 -31.23
C SER A 469 1.53 13.05 -29.80
N ALA A 470 2.66 13.51 -29.26
CA ALA A 470 2.74 14.12 -27.94
C ALA A 470 2.18 15.55 -27.90
N GLY A 471 2.20 16.26 -29.04
CA GLY A 471 1.81 17.67 -29.15
C GLY A 471 0.34 17.91 -29.53
N SER A 472 -0.49 16.87 -29.70
CA SER A 472 -1.83 17.00 -30.25
C SER A 472 -2.77 17.91 -29.46
N VAL A 473 -3.48 18.75 -30.20
CA VAL A 473 -4.28 19.87 -29.69
C VAL A 473 -5.79 19.55 -29.74
N GLY A 474 -6.20 18.66 -30.64
CA GLY A 474 -7.59 18.36 -30.95
C GLY A 474 -8.30 17.48 -29.92
N ARG A 475 -9.46 17.96 -29.42
CA ARG A 475 -10.48 17.14 -28.72
C ARG A 475 -11.65 16.74 -29.66
N GLY A 476 -11.56 17.09 -30.94
CA GLY A 476 -12.63 16.88 -31.92
C GLY A 476 -12.84 15.40 -32.26
N ARG A 477 -14.05 15.09 -32.75
CA ARG A 477 -14.39 13.82 -33.38
C ARG A 477 -14.27 13.94 -34.91
N GLY A 478 -13.90 12.86 -35.58
CA GLY A 478 -13.82 12.80 -37.04
C GLY A 478 -12.93 13.90 -37.62
N LEU A 479 -13.47 14.68 -38.57
CA LEU A 479 -12.78 15.77 -39.26
C LEU A 479 -12.29 16.88 -38.32
N GLY A 480 -12.84 17.01 -37.11
CA GLY A 480 -12.34 17.95 -36.09
C GLY A 480 -10.94 17.60 -35.55
N ARG A 481 -10.40 16.41 -35.85
CA ARG A 481 -9.02 16.02 -35.52
C ARG A 481 -7.99 16.57 -36.51
N LEU A 482 -8.41 17.15 -37.64
CA LEU A 482 -7.51 17.85 -38.57
C LEU A 482 -6.78 19.04 -37.91
N VAL A 483 -7.28 19.54 -36.78
CA VAL A 483 -6.59 20.53 -35.95
C VAL A 483 -5.22 20.03 -35.47
N ASP A 484 -4.99 18.72 -35.39
CA ASP A 484 -3.68 18.16 -35.03
C ASP A 484 -2.62 18.38 -36.13
N LEU A 485 -3.01 18.70 -37.38
CA LEU A 485 -2.07 19.13 -38.42
C LEU A 485 -1.35 20.43 -38.08
N VAL A 486 -1.85 21.20 -37.11
CA VAL A 486 -1.12 22.37 -36.57
C VAL A 486 0.23 21.96 -35.98
N ALA A 487 0.43 20.68 -35.60
CA ALA A 487 1.72 20.14 -35.21
C ALA A 487 2.79 20.22 -36.33
N LEU A 488 2.39 20.41 -37.59
CA LEU A 488 3.32 20.64 -38.70
C LEU A 488 4.08 21.96 -38.56
N VAL A 489 3.44 23.00 -38.01
CA VAL A 489 4.03 24.33 -37.83
C VAL A 489 5.33 24.28 -37.00
N PRO A 490 5.36 23.71 -35.78
CA PRO A 490 6.59 23.62 -35.01
C PRO A 490 7.63 22.68 -35.65
N VAL A 491 7.21 21.64 -36.38
CA VAL A 491 8.13 20.72 -37.09
C VAL A 491 8.89 21.46 -38.19
N LEU A 492 8.16 22.18 -39.05
CA LEU A 492 8.75 22.94 -40.15
C LEU A 492 9.59 24.11 -39.61
N LEU A 493 9.12 24.80 -38.57
CA LEU A 493 9.87 25.90 -37.96
C LEU A 493 11.20 25.42 -37.37
N ALA A 494 11.23 24.25 -36.73
CA ALA A 494 12.46 23.65 -36.23
C ALA A 494 13.42 23.29 -37.37
N LEU A 495 12.94 22.68 -38.46
CA LEU A 495 13.75 22.34 -39.64
C LEU A 495 14.32 23.57 -40.34
N VAL A 496 13.51 24.62 -40.51
CA VAL A 496 13.96 25.90 -41.10
C VAL A 496 15.00 26.56 -40.20
N LEU A 497 14.79 26.56 -38.88
CA LEU A 497 15.76 27.11 -37.94
C LEU A 497 17.09 26.35 -37.99
N ASP A 498 17.05 25.03 -38.08
CA ASP A 498 18.24 24.17 -38.23
C ASP A 498 19.01 24.48 -39.53
N ALA A 499 18.28 24.68 -40.64
CA ALA A 499 18.87 25.06 -41.93
C ALA A 499 19.61 26.41 -41.90
N VAL A 500 19.03 27.39 -41.21
CA VAL A 500 19.53 28.78 -41.16
C VAL A 500 20.71 28.92 -40.19
N VAL A 501 20.70 28.21 -39.06
CA VAL A 501 21.76 28.28 -38.05
C VAL A 501 23.04 27.64 -38.60
N ARG A 502 24.18 28.34 -38.51
CA ARG A 502 25.50 27.76 -38.87
C ARG A 502 25.83 26.61 -37.92
N HIS A 503 26.39 25.51 -38.42
CA HIS A 503 26.78 24.33 -37.62
C HIS A 503 28.00 24.54 -36.70
N GLY A 504 28.21 25.76 -36.18
CA GLY A 504 29.13 25.98 -35.07
C GLY A 504 28.54 25.46 -33.76
N THR A 505 29.38 24.90 -32.90
CA THR A 505 28.98 24.42 -31.56
C THR A 505 28.32 25.51 -30.71
N LEU A 506 28.79 26.76 -30.83
CA LEU A 506 28.23 27.91 -30.13
C LEU A 506 26.88 28.37 -30.69
N SER A 507 26.70 28.36 -32.01
CA SER A 507 25.48 28.83 -32.68
C SER A 507 24.31 27.86 -32.53
N SER A 508 24.57 26.56 -32.62
CA SER A 508 23.54 25.53 -32.35
C SER A 508 23.13 25.51 -30.87
N SER A 509 24.07 25.68 -29.93
CA SER A 509 23.77 25.74 -28.49
C SER A 509 22.95 26.99 -28.12
N THR A 510 23.27 28.16 -28.68
CA THR A 510 22.49 29.38 -28.43
C THR A 510 21.08 29.28 -29.02
N ALA A 511 20.92 28.76 -30.23
CA ALA A 511 19.61 28.54 -30.82
C ALA A 511 18.77 27.55 -29.98
N LEU A 512 19.38 26.48 -29.45
CA LEU A 512 18.69 25.52 -28.58
C LEU A 512 18.17 26.16 -27.29
N VAL A 513 18.95 27.06 -26.68
CA VAL A 513 18.54 27.83 -25.49
C VAL A 513 17.37 28.77 -25.83
N VAL A 514 17.43 29.48 -26.96
CA VAL A 514 16.34 30.38 -27.39
C VAL A 514 15.04 29.59 -27.60
N VAL A 515 15.11 28.44 -28.28
CA VAL A 515 13.94 27.58 -28.49
C VAL A 515 13.39 27.06 -27.15
N ALA A 516 14.25 26.73 -26.18
CA ALA A 516 13.82 26.32 -24.82
C ALA A 516 13.08 27.44 -24.07
N VAL A 517 13.48 28.70 -24.23
CA VAL A 517 12.76 29.84 -23.62
C VAL A 517 11.41 30.07 -24.31
N LEU A 518 11.41 30.08 -25.65
CA LEU A 518 10.20 30.30 -26.44
C LEU A 518 9.17 29.18 -26.25
N SER A 519 9.60 27.94 -26.08
CA SER A 519 8.70 26.81 -25.83
C SER A 519 7.90 26.96 -24.53
N VAL A 520 8.53 27.48 -23.47
CA VAL A 520 7.86 27.73 -22.18
C VAL A 520 6.95 28.95 -22.25
N LEU A 521 7.39 30.02 -22.92
CA LEU A 521 6.60 31.24 -23.13
C LEU A 521 5.34 30.97 -23.97
N ALA A 522 5.37 30.01 -24.89
CA ALA A 522 4.20 29.56 -25.64
C ALA A 522 3.05 29.11 -24.71
N GLY A 523 3.36 28.67 -23.48
CA GLY A 523 2.37 28.33 -22.45
C GLY A 523 1.51 29.50 -21.98
N LEU A 524 1.95 30.76 -22.17
CA LEU A 524 1.18 31.97 -21.83
C LEU A 524 -0.10 32.10 -22.67
N TYR A 525 -0.16 31.47 -23.83
CA TYR A 525 -1.35 31.47 -24.69
C TYR A 525 -2.25 30.25 -24.43
N GLY A 526 -1.98 29.51 -23.35
CA GLY A 526 -2.78 28.39 -22.87
C GLY A 526 -2.11 27.01 -23.06
N PRO A 527 -2.67 25.97 -22.43
CA PRO A 527 -2.06 24.63 -22.36
C PRO A 527 -2.01 23.88 -23.71
N ARG A 528 -2.70 24.39 -24.73
CA ARG A 528 -2.66 23.85 -26.10
C ARG A 528 -1.40 24.33 -26.83
N ILE A 529 -1.15 25.64 -26.80
CA ILE A 529 -0.01 26.25 -27.48
C ILE A 529 1.29 25.90 -26.75
N GLY A 530 1.26 25.80 -25.40
CA GLY A 530 2.41 25.30 -24.63
C GLY A 530 2.88 23.89 -25.05
N ARG A 531 1.96 22.98 -25.42
CA ARG A 531 2.32 21.63 -25.90
C ARG A 531 2.99 21.65 -27.27
N LEU A 532 2.58 22.57 -28.16
CA LEU A 532 3.24 22.80 -29.45
C LEU A 532 4.63 23.41 -29.24
N GLY A 533 4.81 24.28 -28.25
CA GLY A 533 6.11 24.82 -27.86
C GLY A 533 7.09 23.72 -27.42
N VAL A 534 6.65 22.83 -26.52
CA VAL A 534 7.44 21.66 -26.11
C VAL A 534 7.80 20.77 -27.29
N LEU A 535 6.85 20.54 -28.21
CA LEU A 535 7.10 19.78 -29.44
C LEU A 535 8.17 20.44 -30.31
N ALA A 536 8.13 21.76 -30.49
CA ALA A 536 9.14 22.51 -31.26
C ALA A 536 10.55 22.35 -30.68
N PHE A 537 10.69 22.49 -29.34
CA PHE A 537 11.96 22.29 -28.65
C PHE A 537 12.51 20.87 -28.86
N ILE A 538 11.65 19.86 -28.67
CA ILE A 538 12.07 18.47 -28.83
C ILE A 538 12.52 18.22 -30.28
N ILE A 539 11.75 18.63 -31.28
CA ILE A 539 12.12 18.41 -32.68
C ILE A 539 13.45 19.11 -33.02
N TYR A 540 13.61 20.39 -32.63
CA TYR A 540 14.86 21.13 -32.87
C TYR A 540 16.06 20.51 -32.16
N TYR A 541 15.88 20.05 -30.92
CA TYR A 541 16.90 19.29 -30.21
C TYR A 541 17.36 18.06 -31.01
N PHE A 542 16.43 17.35 -31.64
CA PHE A 542 16.74 16.15 -32.42
C PHE A 542 17.40 16.42 -33.77
N THR A 543 17.08 17.53 -34.44
CA THR A 543 17.78 17.89 -35.68
C THR A 543 19.26 18.15 -35.40
N VAL A 544 19.56 18.86 -34.30
CA VAL A 544 20.93 19.09 -33.81
C VAL A 544 21.60 17.77 -33.40
N LEU A 545 20.89 16.92 -32.66
CA LEU A 545 21.39 15.62 -32.19
C LEU A 545 21.78 14.67 -33.33
N LEU A 546 20.96 14.61 -34.39
CA LEU A 546 21.15 13.72 -35.53
C LEU A 546 22.14 14.28 -36.56
N ARG A 547 22.64 15.51 -36.39
CA ARG A 547 23.58 16.18 -37.31
C ARG A 547 23.14 16.00 -38.78
N LEU A 548 21.91 16.37 -39.09
CA LEU A 548 21.37 16.26 -40.44
C LEU A 548 22.18 17.15 -41.39
N GLU A 549 22.63 16.61 -42.54
CA GLU A 549 23.39 17.36 -43.53
C GLU A 549 22.50 18.36 -44.27
N ARG A 550 23.03 19.54 -44.60
CA ARG A 550 22.26 20.63 -45.24
C ARG A 550 21.71 20.27 -46.62
N SER A 551 22.39 19.37 -47.33
CA SER A 551 21.95 18.84 -48.63
C SER A 551 20.64 18.08 -48.53
N ASP A 552 20.39 17.45 -47.38
CA ASP A 552 19.30 16.50 -47.19
C ASP A 552 18.07 17.14 -46.55
N LEU A 553 18.17 18.40 -46.11
CA LEU A 553 17.10 19.11 -45.41
C LEU A 553 15.81 19.22 -46.24
N LEU A 554 15.92 19.53 -47.54
CA LEU A 554 14.76 19.55 -48.44
C LEU A 554 14.16 18.14 -48.60
N LEU A 555 15.00 17.11 -48.72
CA LEU A 555 14.58 15.72 -48.82
C LEU A 555 13.91 15.21 -47.54
N LEU A 556 14.30 15.74 -46.37
CA LEU A 556 13.77 15.37 -45.04
C LEU A 556 12.47 16.08 -44.67
N THR A 557 12.12 17.19 -45.32
CA THR A 557 10.80 17.84 -45.12
C THR A 557 9.65 16.92 -45.52
N ILE A 558 9.81 16.12 -46.57
CA ILE A 558 8.79 15.20 -47.07
C ILE A 558 8.49 14.10 -46.02
N PRO A 559 9.49 13.34 -45.51
CA PRO A 559 9.33 12.45 -44.37
C PRO A 559 8.69 13.08 -43.14
N ALA A 560 9.03 14.33 -42.81
CA ALA A 560 8.45 15.03 -41.66
C ALA A 560 6.96 15.32 -41.84
N VAL A 561 6.55 15.79 -43.03
CA VAL A 561 5.14 16.00 -43.39
C VAL A 561 4.38 14.68 -43.35
N VAL A 562 4.93 13.64 -43.97
CA VAL A 562 4.36 12.29 -43.97
C VAL A 562 4.20 11.78 -42.54
N GLY A 563 5.19 11.98 -41.67
CA GLY A 563 5.12 11.62 -40.26
C GLY A 563 3.95 12.28 -39.51
N VAL A 564 3.76 13.59 -39.66
CA VAL A 564 2.64 14.33 -39.03
C VAL A 564 1.28 13.89 -39.60
N VAL A 565 1.19 13.68 -40.92
CA VAL A 565 -0.02 13.22 -41.59
C VAL A 565 -0.39 11.81 -41.14
N CYS A 566 0.55 10.85 -41.16
CA CYS A 566 0.34 9.48 -40.69
C CYS A 566 -0.05 9.43 -39.21
N SER A 567 0.57 10.27 -38.36
CA SER A 567 0.20 10.40 -36.94
C SER A 567 -1.25 10.90 -36.77
N THR A 568 -1.65 11.87 -37.58
CA THR A 568 -3.02 12.41 -37.58
C THR A 568 -4.03 11.37 -38.10
N LEU A 569 -3.70 10.66 -39.18
CA LEU A 569 -4.53 9.59 -39.77
C LEU A 569 -4.71 8.41 -38.83
N ALA A 570 -3.65 7.94 -38.17
CA ALA A 570 -3.72 6.88 -37.17
C ALA A 570 -4.65 7.25 -36.01
N ARG A 571 -4.79 8.54 -35.73
CA ARG A 571 -5.72 9.10 -34.75
C ARG A 571 -7.11 9.37 -35.30
N MET A 572 -7.36 9.31 -36.60
CA MET A 572 -8.72 9.43 -37.13
C MET A 572 -9.56 8.16 -36.92
N VAL A 573 -8.92 7.03 -36.63
CA VAL A 573 -9.59 5.76 -36.29
C VAL A 573 -10.60 6.00 -35.14
N PRO A 574 -11.92 5.82 -35.38
CA PRO A 574 -12.94 6.14 -34.38
C PRO A 574 -12.79 5.29 -33.13
N ASP A 575 -12.76 5.93 -31.96
CA ASP A 575 -12.88 5.28 -30.66
C ASP A 575 -14.30 5.47 -30.13
N ARG A 576 -15.25 4.69 -30.68
CA ARG A 576 -16.64 4.76 -30.21
C ARG A 576 -16.69 4.28 -28.76
N GLY A 577 -17.14 5.15 -27.86
CA GLY A 577 -17.33 4.82 -26.44
C GLY A 577 -16.06 4.75 -25.58
N ALA A 578 -14.92 5.33 -26.01
CA ALA A 578 -13.69 5.36 -25.20
C ALA A 578 -13.93 5.86 -23.77
N ARG A 579 -14.62 7.00 -23.63
CA ARG A 579 -14.97 7.61 -22.33
C ARG A 579 -15.95 6.77 -21.53
N ALA A 580 -16.96 6.20 -22.19
CA ALA A 580 -17.88 5.27 -21.53
C ALA A 580 -17.12 4.05 -20.98
N ARG A 581 -16.13 3.52 -21.71
CA ARG A 581 -15.25 2.43 -21.25
C ARG A 581 -14.33 2.85 -20.11
N VAL A 582 -13.83 4.08 -20.09
CA VAL A 582 -13.02 4.63 -18.99
C VAL A 582 -13.84 4.75 -17.72
N VAL A 583 -15.05 5.31 -17.82
CA VAL A 583 -15.94 5.47 -16.67
C VAL A 583 -16.38 4.11 -16.16
N ALA A 584 -16.81 3.22 -17.05
CA ALA A 584 -17.17 1.84 -16.75
C ALA A 584 -16.04 1.06 -16.08
N GLY A 585 -14.86 1.04 -16.71
CA GLY A 585 -13.69 0.34 -16.19
C GLY A 585 -13.14 1.01 -14.94
N GLY A 586 -13.30 2.33 -14.80
CA GLY A 586 -12.91 3.06 -13.61
C GLY A 586 -13.77 2.69 -12.40
N VAL A 587 -15.08 2.51 -12.59
CA VAL A 587 -16.00 2.10 -11.51
C VAL A 587 -15.68 0.68 -11.06
N THR A 588 -15.50 -0.26 -12.00
CA THR A 588 -15.03 -1.61 -11.67
C THR A 588 -13.67 -1.57 -10.96
N ALA A 589 -12.73 -0.75 -11.44
CA ALA A 589 -11.43 -0.58 -10.79
C ALA A 589 -11.54 0.05 -9.39
N PHE A 590 -12.54 0.91 -9.15
CA PHE A 590 -12.83 1.49 -7.85
C PHE A 590 -13.46 0.47 -6.89
N GLU A 591 -14.42 -0.34 -7.34
CA GLU A 591 -15.00 -1.45 -6.55
C GLU A 591 -13.92 -2.47 -6.15
N GLU A 592 -13.09 -2.91 -7.10
CA GLU A 592 -11.94 -3.78 -6.81
C GLU A 592 -10.94 -3.13 -5.84
N ARG A 593 -10.85 -1.79 -5.87
CA ARG A 593 -9.95 -1.03 -5.03
C ARG A 593 -10.48 -0.91 -3.61
N LEU A 594 -11.79 -0.73 -3.44
CA LEU A 594 -12.48 -0.83 -2.15
C LEU A 594 -12.23 -2.22 -1.56
N ALA A 595 -12.46 -3.29 -2.32
CA ALA A 595 -12.17 -4.66 -1.86
C ALA A 595 -10.70 -4.84 -1.41
N ARG A 596 -9.73 -4.33 -2.19
CA ARG A 596 -8.30 -4.40 -1.83
C ARG A 596 -7.90 -3.51 -0.65
N SER A 597 -8.67 -2.46 -0.35
CA SER A 597 -8.43 -1.62 0.82
C SER A 597 -8.85 -2.31 2.13
N LEU A 598 -9.72 -3.32 2.07
CA LEU A 598 -10.09 -4.14 3.21
C LEU A 598 -8.96 -5.08 3.65
N ASP A 599 -8.08 -5.54 2.75
CA ASP A 599 -6.95 -6.45 3.08
C ASP A 599 -6.17 -6.03 4.34
N PRO A 600 -5.55 -4.83 4.40
CA PRO A 600 -4.80 -4.43 5.58
C PRO A 600 -5.68 -4.12 6.80
N LEU A 601 -6.98 -3.86 6.62
CA LEU A 601 -7.93 -3.69 7.73
C LEU A 601 -8.29 -5.02 8.36
N ILE A 602 -8.49 -6.07 7.56
CA ILE A 602 -8.67 -7.44 8.05
C ILE A 602 -7.42 -7.86 8.84
N ASP A 603 -6.21 -7.55 8.36
CA ASP A 603 -4.96 -7.82 9.10
C ASP A 603 -4.91 -7.04 10.42
N ALA A 604 -5.27 -5.75 10.41
CA ALA A 604 -5.24 -4.90 11.61
C ALA A 604 -6.23 -5.37 12.68
N VAL A 605 -7.45 -5.72 12.29
CA VAL A 605 -8.49 -6.23 13.18
C VAL A 605 -8.14 -7.63 13.72
N SER A 606 -7.73 -8.53 12.83
CA SER A 606 -7.33 -9.90 13.18
C SER A 606 -6.17 -9.94 14.17
N ALA A 607 -5.13 -9.14 13.92
CA ALA A 607 -3.99 -9.02 14.83
C ALA A 607 -4.31 -8.16 16.07
N SER A 608 -5.35 -7.33 16.00
CA SER A 608 -5.64 -6.21 16.93
C SER A 608 -4.41 -5.31 17.12
N ARG A 609 -3.83 -4.88 16.00
CA ARG A 609 -2.60 -4.08 15.97
C ARG A 609 -2.69 -2.95 14.97
N TRP A 610 -1.97 -1.88 15.27
CA TRP A 610 -1.84 -0.72 14.39
C TRP A 610 -0.37 -0.36 14.14
N ASP A 611 0.44 -1.38 13.78
CA ASP A 611 1.88 -1.26 13.53
C ASP A 611 2.21 -0.24 12.42
N PRO A 612 3.41 0.38 12.41
CA PRO A 612 3.84 1.31 11.35
C PRO A 612 3.73 0.73 9.93
N ASP A 613 3.95 -0.58 9.77
CA ASP A 613 3.79 -1.31 8.52
C ASP A 613 2.32 -1.35 8.06
N LEU A 614 1.40 -1.68 8.98
CA LEU A 614 -0.05 -1.69 8.74
C LEU A 614 -0.54 -0.29 8.41
N GLN A 615 -0.09 0.72 9.17
CA GLN A 615 -0.38 2.12 8.90
C GLN A 615 0.05 2.54 7.49
N HIS A 616 1.27 2.19 7.07
CA HIS A 616 1.75 2.48 5.73
C HIS A 616 0.92 1.77 4.66
N ARG A 617 0.56 0.50 4.87
CA ARG A 617 -0.28 -0.25 3.92
C ARG A 617 -1.68 0.37 3.82
N ILE A 618 -2.34 0.65 4.94
CA ILE A 618 -3.67 1.28 4.98
C ILE A 618 -3.62 2.65 4.31
N ARG A 619 -2.68 3.52 4.68
CA ARG A 619 -2.52 4.84 4.05
C ARG A 619 -2.25 4.72 2.55
N SER A 620 -1.38 3.82 2.13
CA SER A 620 -1.12 3.59 0.70
C SER A 620 -2.37 3.09 -0.01
N GLN A 621 -3.17 2.23 0.63
CA GLN A 621 -4.44 1.78 0.07
C GLN A 621 -5.44 2.93 -0.08
N MET A 622 -5.69 3.68 1.00
CA MET A 622 -6.56 4.86 1.01
C MET A 622 -6.17 5.88 -0.06
N ASN A 623 -4.88 6.22 -0.17
CA ASN A 623 -4.42 7.20 -1.14
C ASN A 623 -4.71 6.80 -2.59
N GLN A 624 -4.50 5.53 -2.98
CA GLN A 624 -4.81 5.15 -4.37
C GLN A 624 -6.32 4.89 -4.58
N THR A 625 -7.09 4.58 -3.53
CA THR A 625 -8.57 4.58 -3.59
C THR A 625 -9.09 6.00 -3.85
N HIS A 626 -8.59 6.95 -3.09
CA HIS A 626 -8.90 8.37 -3.23
C HIS A 626 -8.52 8.90 -4.61
N HIS A 627 -7.31 8.59 -5.11
CA HIS A 627 -6.90 8.96 -6.47
C HIS A 627 -7.84 8.39 -7.55
N MET A 628 -8.33 7.16 -7.36
CA MET A 628 -9.26 6.54 -8.30
C MET A 628 -10.63 7.22 -8.25
N ALA A 629 -11.15 7.53 -7.05
CA ALA A 629 -12.38 8.29 -6.86
C ALA A 629 -12.28 9.68 -7.52
N ALA A 630 -11.21 10.42 -7.26
CA ALA A 630 -10.95 11.73 -7.86
C ALA A 630 -10.81 11.65 -9.39
N PHE A 631 -10.13 10.62 -9.91
CA PHE A 631 -10.06 10.36 -11.35
C PHE A 631 -11.45 10.13 -11.94
N LEU A 632 -12.26 9.28 -11.32
CA LEU A 632 -13.63 8.97 -11.74
C LEU A 632 -14.54 10.19 -11.75
N VAL A 633 -14.58 10.94 -10.65
CA VAL A 633 -15.34 12.19 -10.53
C VAL A 633 -14.85 13.21 -11.57
N GLY A 634 -13.54 13.29 -11.81
CA GLY A 634 -12.96 14.11 -12.87
C GLY A 634 -13.39 13.70 -14.28
N GLN A 635 -13.59 12.41 -14.55
CA GLN A 635 -14.12 11.94 -15.84
C GLN A 635 -15.62 12.22 -15.98
N LEU A 636 -16.40 12.07 -14.90
CA LEU A 636 -17.85 12.29 -14.88
C LEU A 636 -18.23 13.77 -15.05
N THR A 637 -17.38 14.69 -14.59
CA THR A 637 -17.62 16.15 -14.65
C THR A 637 -17.22 16.81 -15.99
N GLN A 638 -16.42 16.15 -16.83
CA GLN A 638 -15.83 16.74 -18.06
C GLN A 638 -16.72 16.69 -19.33
N GLY A 639 -18.01 16.35 -19.19
CA GLY A 639 -19.03 16.39 -20.25
C GLY A 639 -19.73 15.05 -20.47
N THR A 640 -21.06 15.03 -20.34
CA THR A 640 -21.89 13.82 -20.16
C THR A 640 -22.41 13.18 -21.45
N THR A 641 -22.37 13.88 -22.59
CA THR A 641 -22.93 13.43 -23.88
C THR A 641 -22.27 12.16 -24.46
N ASP A 642 -21.05 11.83 -24.01
CA ASP A 642 -20.25 10.73 -24.58
C ASP A 642 -20.37 9.42 -23.78
N VAL A 643 -20.90 9.50 -22.56
CA VAL A 643 -21.02 8.38 -21.61
C VAL A 643 -22.43 7.77 -21.63
N GLY A 644 -23.40 8.47 -22.25
CA GLY A 644 -24.80 8.04 -22.27
C GLY A 644 -25.56 8.39 -20.98
N LEU A 645 -24.95 9.15 -20.07
CA LEU A 645 -25.56 9.64 -18.83
C LEU A 645 -26.06 11.07 -19.00
N THR A 646 -27.13 11.44 -18.30
CA THR A 646 -27.51 12.84 -18.11
C THR A 646 -26.62 13.51 -17.05
N THR A 647 -26.63 14.84 -16.98
CA THR A 647 -25.88 15.60 -15.96
C THR A 647 -26.29 15.23 -14.53
N GLU A 648 -27.58 14.96 -14.31
CA GLU A 648 -28.11 14.53 -13.02
C GLU A 648 -27.67 13.12 -12.65
N GLN A 649 -27.71 12.17 -13.60
CA GLN A 649 -27.23 10.81 -13.37
C GLN A 649 -25.73 10.77 -13.08
N ALA A 650 -24.93 11.57 -13.79
CA ALA A 650 -23.50 11.69 -13.52
C ALA A 650 -23.23 12.24 -12.11
N ARG A 651 -24.03 13.21 -11.64
CA ARG A 651 -23.96 13.73 -10.27
C ARG A 651 -24.35 12.67 -9.23
N ALA A 652 -25.40 11.88 -9.49
CA ALA A 652 -25.81 10.80 -8.61
C ALA A 652 -24.72 9.71 -8.48
N VAL A 653 -24.03 9.36 -9.58
CA VAL A 653 -22.88 8.45 -9.53
C VAL A 653 -21.71 9.07 -8.73
N CYS A 654 -21.41 10.36 -8.92
CA CYS A 654 -20.39 11.04 -8.11
C CYS A 654 -20.71 10.99 -6.61
N LEU A 655 -21.97 11.18 -6.22
CA LEU A 655 -22.41 11.08 -4.82
C LEU A 655 -22.21 9.67 -4.27
N ARG A 656 -22.62 8.63 -5.00
CA ARG A 656 -22.42 7.23 -4.57
C ARG A 656 -20.95 6.83 -4.46
N VAL A 657 -20.10 7.30 -5.38
CA VAL A 657 -18.63 7.11 -5.29
C VAL A 657 -18.08 7.77 -4.03
N HIS A 658 -18.55 8.98 -3.73
CA HIS A 658 -18.17 9.68 -2.51
C HIS A 658 -18.65 8.91 -1.27
N ASP A 659 -19.92 8.51 -1.19
CA ASP A 659 -20.47 7.75 -0.04
C ASP A 659 -19.72 6.45 0.26
N ALA A 660 -19.20 5.76 -0.77
CA ALA A 660 -18.38 4.57 -0.58
C ALA A 660 -16.97 4.89 -0.04
N GLU A 661 -16.36 6.00 -0.48
CA GLU A 661 -15.09 6.52 0.05
C GLU A 661 -15.24 6.94 1.54
N LEU A 662 -16.28 7.74 1.78
CA LEU A 662 -17.18 7.75 2.94
C LEU A 662 -16.99 6.67 3.98
N ALA A 663 -17.71 5.59 3.67
CA ALA A 663 -17.84 4.45 4.54
C ALA A 663 -16.48 3.78 4.78
N LEU A 664 -15.57 3.79 3.79
CA LEU A 664 -14.22 3.26 3.94
C LEU A 664 -13.38 4.05 4.95
N GLU A 665 -13.39 5.38 4.88
CA GLU A 665 -12.69 6.24 5.85
C GLU A 665 -13.21 6.00 7.28
N ASN A 666 -14.54 5.92 7.43
CA ASN A 666 -15.14 5.61 8.72
C ASN A 666 -14.73 4.23 9.25
N LEU A 667 -14.70 3.19 8.41
CA LEU A 667 -14.22 1.87 8.82
C LEU A 667 -12.75 1.92 9.26
N VAL A 668 -11.88 2.64 8.56
CA VAL A 668 -10.47 2.80 8.96
C VAL A 668 -10.37 3.44 10.35
N ALA A 669 -11.14 4.52 10.58
CA ALA A 669 -11.14 5.23 11.86
C ALA A 669 -11.62 4.34 13.02
N VAL A 670 -12.73 3.62 12.81
CA VAL A 670 -13.30 2.74 13.83
C VAL A 670 -12.44 1.49 14.05
N ALA A 671 -11.86 0.90 13.00
CA ALA A 671 -10.91 -0.19 13.11
C ALA A 671 -9.69 0.21 13.95
N ARG A 672 -9.14 1.41 13.73
CA ARG A 672 -8.04 1.95 14.54
C ARG A 672 -8.41 2.00 16.02
N MET A 673 -9.59 2.55 16.35
CA MET A 673 -10.07 2.60 17.74
C MET A 673 -10.24 1.20 18.34
N ALA A 674 -10.74 0.25 17.56
CA ALA A 674 -10.93 -1.12 18.01
C ALA A 674 -9.61 -1.84 18.31
N THR A 675 -8.54 -1.58 17.54
CA THR A 675 -7.23 -2.20 17.79
C THR A 675 -6.59 -1.80 19.13
N GLY A 676 -6.94 -0.65 19.71
CA GLY A 676 -6.46 -0.22 21.02
C GLY A 676 -7.29 -0.72 22.22
N ALA A 677 -8.46 -1.32 21.96
CA ALA A 677 -9.46 -1.62 22.99
C ALA A 677 -9.37 -3.03 23.61
N GLY A 678 -8.32 -3.81 23.29
CA GLY A 678 -8.09 -5.12 23.92
C GLY A 678 -9.14 -6.19 23.60
N MET A 679 -9.59 -6.31 22.34
CA MET A 679 -10.64 -7.26 21.94
C MET A 679 -10.27 -8.73 22.26
N PRO A 680 -11.20 -9.64 22.61
CA PRO A 680 -10.91 -11.08 22.70
C PRO A 680 -10.49 -11.71 21.36
N LEU A 681 -9.71 -12.80 21.39
CA LEU A 681 -9.18 -13.47 20.18
C LEU A 681 -10.30 -13.99 19.26
N SER A 682 -11.34 -14.60 19.83
CA SER A 682 -12.52 -15.10 19.11
C SER A 682 -13.26 -13.98 18.36
N VAL A 683 -13.50 -12.85 19.03
CA VAL A 683 -14.15 -11.66 18.44
C VAL A 683 -13.32 -11.08 17.29
N ARG A 684 -11.99 -10.98 17.46
CA ARG A 684 -11.07 -10.53 16.39
C ARG A 684 -11.15 -11.44 15.17
N ALA A 685 -11.13 -12.76 15.38
CA ALA A 685 -11.17 -13.76 14.32
C ALA A 685 -12.51 -13.72 13.54
N GLN A 686 -13.63 -13.58 14.26
CA GLN A 686 -14.95 -13.48 13.64
C GLN A 686 -15.13 -12.17 12.86
N LEU A 687 -14.74 -11.04 13.45
CA LEU A 687 -14.82 -9.74 12.77
C LEU A 687 -13.92 -9.69 11.53
N ALA A 688 -12.70 -10.24 11.61
CA ALA A 688 -11.81 -10.39 10.47
C ALA A 688 -12.43 -11.30 9.39
N GLY A 689 -13.07 -12.40 9.79
CA GLY A 689 -13.81 -13.28 8.89
C GLY A 689 -14.98 -12.59 8.18
N THR A 690 -15.73 -11.75 8.90
CA THR A 690 -16.81 -10.93 8.32
C THR A 690 -16.27 -9.96 7.27
N LEU A 691 -15.18 -9.26 7.58
CA LEU A 691 -14.52 -8.33 6.64
C LEU A 691 -13.95 -9.07 5.41
N GLU A 692 -13.41 -10.28 5.59
CA GLU A 692 -12.94 -11.12 4.48
C GLU A 692 -14.11 -11.60 3.60
N ALA A 693 -15.21 -12.03 4.19
CA ALA A 693 -16.39 -12.47 3.44
C ALA A 693 -17.02 -11.32 2.65
N MET A 694 -17.05 -10.11 3.24
CA MET A 694 -17.45 -8.89 2.56
C MET A 694 -16.50 -8.52 1.42
N GLN A 695 -15.19 -8.64 1.63
CA GLN A 695 -14.19 -8.43 0.57
C GLN A 695 -14.42 -9.39 -0.60
N GLN A 696 -14.66 -10.68 -0.31
CA GLN A 696 -14.94 -11.71 -1.31
C GLN A 696 -16.23 -11.39 -2.08
N HIS A 697 -17.27 -10.87 -1.42
CA HIS A 697 -18.50 -10.43 -2.05
C HIS A 697 -18.28 -9.29 -3.04
N VAL A 698 -17.60 -8.21 -2.63
CA VAL A 698 -17.28 -7.07 -3.52
C VAL A 698 -16.38 -7.52 -4.68
N ALA A 699 -15.44 -8.43 -4.44
CA ALA A 699 -14.58 -8.98 -5.48
C ALA A 699 -15.31 -9.96 -6.43
N ALA A 700 -16.48 -10.47 -6.05
CA ALA A 700 -17.26 -11.42 -6.83
C ALA A 700 -18.37 -10.76 -7.68
N TYR A 701 -18.42 -9.43 -7.73
CA TYR A 701 -19.42 -8.71 -8.52
C TYR A 701 -19.42 -9.14 -9.99
N PRO A 702 -20.59 -9.44 -10.57
CA PRO A 702 -20.68 -9.91 -11.94
C PRO A 702 -20.58 -8.77 -12.94
N GLY A 703 -19.52 -8.75 -13.76
CA GLY A 703 -19.45 -7.87 -14.93
C GLY A 703 -19.33 -6.38 -14.59
N ARG A 704 -20.00 -5.51 -15.37
CA ARG A 704 -19.97 -4.04 -15.20
C ARG A 704 -21.21 -3.58 -14.42
N ALA A 705 -21.07 -2.49 -13.67
CA ALA A 705 -22.16 -1.87 -12.91
C ALA A 705 -23.44 -1.66 -13.76
N ALA A 706 -24.61 -1.83 -13.14
CA ALA A 706 -25.89 -1.95 -13.85
C ALA A 706 -26.30 -0.69 -14.64
N TRP A 707 -25.87 0.49 -14.22
CA TRP A 707 -26.12 1.76 -14.93
C TRP A 707 -25.23 1.92 -16.18
N VAL A 708 -24.16 1.15 -16.31
CA VAL A 708 -23.24 1.16 -17.46
C VAL A 708 -23.75 0.31 -18.62
N THR A 709 -24.51 -0.75 -18.34
CA THR A 709 -24.89 -1.78 -19.32
C THR A 709 -26.14 -1.44 -20.14
N SER A 710 -26.69 -0.23 -20.03
CA SER A 710 -27.82 0.21 -20.84
C SER A 710 -27.39 0.66 -22.24
N SER A 711 -27.23 -0.27 -23.18
CA SER A 711 -27.30 0.04 -24.62
C SER A 711 -27.49 -1.19 -25.52
N ALA A 712 -28.69 -1.35 -26.07
CA ALA A 712 -29.03 -1.53 -27.50
C ALA A 712 -30.26 -2.42 -27.72
N ASP A 713 -30.39 -3.52 -26.98
CA ASP A 713 -31.60 -4.33 -26.95
C ASP A 713 -32.39 -3.92 -25.71
N GLY A 714 -33.65 -3.50 -25.88
CA GLY A 714 -34.57 -3.14 -24.78
C GLY A 714 -34.94 -4.31 -23.85
N SER A 715 -34.14 -5.37 -23.83
CA SER A 715 -34.29 -6.51 -22.94
C SER A 715 -33.67 -6.15 -21.59
N PRO A 716 -34.44 -6.19 -20.48
CA PRO A 716 -33.85 -6.03 -19.16
C PRO A 716 -32.78 -7.13 -18.98
N PRO A 717 -31.57 -6.80 -18.48
CA PRO A 717 -30.62 -7.83 -18.08
C PRO A 717 -31.34 -8.77 -17.12
N GLU A 718 -31.33 -10.07 -17.42
CA GLU A 718 -31.95 -11.09 -16.58
C GLU A 718 -31.54 -10.83 -15.13
N SER A 719 -32.56 -10.74 -14.27
CA SER A 719 -32.40 -10.44 -12.87
C SER A 719 -31.65 -11.58 -12.17
N HIS A 720 -30.33 -11.56 -12.20
CA HIS A 720 -29.58 -12.07 -11.07
C HIS A 720 -29.77 -11.04 -9.96
N ARG A 721 -30.92 -11.13 -9.27
CA ARG A 721 -30.97 -10.72 -7.86
C ARG A 721 -29.96 -11.64 -7.19
N SER A 722 -28.69 -11.23 -7.15
CA SER A 722 -27.78 -11.75 -6.15
C SER A 722 -28.52 -11.57 -4.84
N GLU A 723 -28.84 -12.67 -4.15
CA GLU A 723 -29.40 -12.56 -2.80
C GLU A 723 -28.52 -11.57 -2.03
N PRO A 724 -29.10 -10.62 -1.28
CA PRO A 724 -28.31 -9.68 -0.51
C PRO A 724 -27.37 -10.50 0.36
N PHE A 725 -26.06 -10.37 0.10
CA PHE A 725 -25.04 -11.06 0.87
C PHE A 725 -25.21 -10.62 2.31
N ARG A 726 -25.65 -11.53 3.17
CA ARG A 726 -25.69 -11.32 4.60
C ARG A 726 -24.49 -12.03 5.17
N PRO A 727 -23.49 -11.30 5.71
CA PRO A 727 -22.44 -11.96 6.46
C PRO A 727 -23.06 -12.82 7.57
N VAL A 728 -22.38 -13.90 7.97
CA VAL A 728 -22.76 -14.67 9.15
C VAL A 728 -22.48 -13.80 10.37
N VAL A 729 -23.45 -12.95 10.72
CA VAL A 729 -23.43 -12.11 11.92
C VAL A 729 -23.91 -12.95 13.10
N PRO A 730 -23.28 -12.85 14.29
CA PRO A 730 -23.79 -13.47 15.51
C PRO A 730 -25.26 -13.13 15.75
N THR A 731 -25.99 -13.99 16.44
CA THR A 731 -27.37 -13.70 16.86
C THR A 731 -27.41 -12.46 17.76
N GLY A 732 -28.56 -11.76 17.85
CA GLY A 732 -28.66 -10.51 18.61
C GLY A 732 -28.23 -10.60 20.08
N GLU A 733 -28.35 -11.79 20.69
CA GLU A 733 -27.92 -12.09 22.06
C GLU A 733 -26.40 -12.35 22.18
N GLU A 734 -25.74 -12.80 21.12
CA GLU A 734 -24.27 -12.93 21.05
C GLU A 734 -23.61 -11.58 20.75
N LEU A 735 -24.24 -10.76 19.91
CA LEU A 735 -23.74 -9.43 19.54
C LEU A 735 -23.74 -8.46 20.72
N SER A 736 -24.69 -8.58 21.65
CA SER A 736 -24.71 -7.77 22.88
C SER A 736 -23.53 -8.07 23.80
N ARG A 737 -22.95 -9.28 23.74
CA ARG A 737 -21.75 -9.69 24.49
C ARG A 737 -20.46 -9.09 23.92
N TRP A 738 -20.48 -8.57 22.69
CA TRP A 738 -19.29 -8.01 22.04
C TRP A 738 -18.91 -6.63 22.59
N PRO A 739 -17.60 -6.31 22.69
CA PRO A 739 -17.14 -4.96 22.99
C PRO A 739 -17.75 -3.93 22.04
N ARG A 740 -18.09 -2.74 22.57
CA ARG A 740 -18.65 -1.62 21.79
C ARG A 740 -17.80 -1.27 20.57
N SER A 741 -16.48 -1.33 20.70
CA SER A 741 -15.54 -1.09 19.61
C SER A 741 -15.69 -2.11 18.47
N ALA A 742 -15.85 -3.39 18.77
CA ALA A 742 -16.09 -4.45 17.79
C ALA A 742 -17.44 -4.27 17.07
N ARG A 743 -18.50 -3.95 17.81
CA ARG A 743 -19.83 -3.63 17.24
C ARG A 743 -19.77 -2.47 16.25
N ARG A 744 -19.03 -1.40 16.59
CA ARG A 744 -18.85 -0.25 15.69
C ARG A 744 -18.12 -0.63 14.40
N VAL A 745 -17.10 -1.49 14.44
CA VAL A 745 -16.40 -1.95 13.23
C VAL A 745 -17.36 -2.72 12.33
N LEU A 746 -18.19 -3.60 12.91
CA LEU A 746 -19.19 -4.35 12.16
C LEU A 746 -20.18 -3.42 11.44
N LEU A 747 -20.75 -2.43 12.15
CA LEU A 747 -21.67 -1.46 11.55
C LEU A 747 -21.00 -0.63 10.44
N ALA A 748 -19.73 -0.25 10.61
CA ALA A 748 -18.99 0.46 9.57
C ALA A 748 -18.73 -0.44 8.34
N ALA A 749 -18.49 -1.73 8.54
CA ALA A 749 -18.34 -2.71 7.47
C ALA A 749 -19.64 -2.89 6.68
N GLU A 750 -20.78 -3.05 7.38
CA GLU A 750 -22.11 -3.11 6.76
C GLU A 750 -22.38 -1.85 5.93
N ARG A 751 -22.02 -0.66 6.43
CA ARG A 751 -22.20 0.58 5.68
C ARG A 751 -21.39 0.66 4.38
N ILE A 752 -20.16 0.15 4.36
CA ILE A 752 -19.39 0.05 3.11
C ILE A 752 -20.06 -0.91 2.15
N GLN A 753 -20.56 -2.04 2.65
CA GLN A 753 -21.21 -3.02 1.81
C GLN A 753 -22.46 -2.41 1.16
N GLU A 754 -23.32 -1.75 1.95
CA GLU A 754 -24.50 -1.04 1.46
C GLU A 754 -24.19 -0.01 0.38
N THR A 755 -23.18 0.84 0.61
CA THR A 755 -22.80 1.91 -0.32
C THR A 755 -22.17 1.35 -1.60
N THR A 756 -21.39 0.28 -1.50
CA THR A 756 -20.75 -0.38 -2.65
C THR A 756 -21.78 -1.17 -3.47
N ASP A 757 -22.64 -1.95 -2.82
CA ASP A 757 -23.77 -2.64 -3.46
C ASP A 757 -24.70 -1.62 -4.14
N GLY A 758 -24.94 -0.48 -3.49
CA GLY A 758 -25.68 0.65 -4.02
C GLY A 758 -25.02 1.28 -5.26
N LEU A 759 -23.69 1.36 -5.34
CA LEU A 759 -22.97 1.85 -6.51
C LEU A 759 -23.04 0.85 -7.69
N HIS A 760 -22.88 -0.44 -7.39
CA HIS A 760 -22.84 -1.50 -8.39
C HIS A 760 -24.21 -1.81 -9.01
N SER A 761 -25.25 -1.88 -8.16
CA SER A 761 -26.61 -2.31 -8.56
C SER A 761 -27.50 -1.19 -9.10
N ALA A 762 -27.09 0.09 -8.99
CA ALA A 762 -27.88 1.23 -9.46
C ALA A 762 -28.21 1.11 -10.95
N ARG A 763 -29.50 1.20 -11.33
CA ARG A 763 -29.88 1.32 -12.75
C ARG A 763 -29.88 2.78 -13.18
N SER A 764 -29.77 3.03 -14.48
CA SER A 764 -29.91 4.39 -15.04
C SER A 764 -31.24 5.06 -14.67
N GLY A 765 -32.30 4.27 -14.46
CA GLY A 765 -33.61 4.73 -13.95
C GLY A 765 -33.64 5.10 -12.46
N ASP A 766 -32.81 4.47 -11.63
CA ASP A 766 -32.72 4.71 -10.18
C ASP A 766 -31.78 5.87 -9.82
N LEU A 767 -31.08 6.41 -10.83
CA LEU A 767 -30.21 7.59 -10.73
C LEU A 767 -31.01 8.90 -10.95
N PHE A 768 -32.32 8.81 -11.20
CA PHE A 768 -33.24 9.95 -11.17
C PHE A 768 -33.80 10.14 -9.76
N LEU A 769 -33.76 11.36 -9.25
CA LEU A 769 -34.70 11.76 -8.20
C LEU A 769 -36.09 11.72 -8.84
N THR A 770 -37.01 10.92 -8.31
CA THR A 770 -38.38 10.93 -8.86
C THR A 770 -38.99 12.32 -8.63
N GLU A 771 -39.74 12.85 -9.61
CA GLU A 771 -40.50 14.11 -9.44
C GLU A 771 -41.38 14.08 -8.17
N GLY A 772 -41.78 12.90 -7.71
CA GLY A 772 -42.48 12.68 -6.44
C GLY A 772 -41.65 13.00 -5.19
N GLU A 773 -40.35 12.65 -5.15
CA GLU A 773 -39.44 12.95 -4.03
C GLU A 773 -39.02 14.43 -4.04
N VAL A 774 -38.78 15.01 -5.21
CA VAL A 774 -38.49 16.45 -5.36
C VAL A 774 -39.68 17.31 -4.93
N LYS A 775 -40.90 16.89 -5.27
CA LYS A 775 -42.15 17.57 -4.88
C LYS A 775 -42.56 17.32 -3.43
N ALA A 776 -42.13 16.21 -2.83
CA ALA A 776 -42.32 15.93 -1.41
C ALA A 776 -41.33 16.71 -0.51
N LEU A 777 -40.13 17.01 -1.01
CA LEU A 777 -39.09 17.74 -0.27
C LEU A 777 -39.18 19.28 -0.40
N LEU A 778 -39.89 19.79 -1.41
CA LEU A 778 -40.00 21.24 -1.67
C LEU A 778 -41.47 21.65 -1.92
N PRO A 779 -42.17 22.29 -0.96
CA PRO A 779 -43.39 23.02 -1.28
C PRO A 779 -43.00 24.29 -2.05
N SER A 780 -43.36 24.33 -3.34
CA SER A 780 -43.32 25.50 -4.23
C SER A 780 -41.96 26.18 -4.42
N PHE A 781 -41.14 25.67 -5.34
CA PHE A 781 -40.10 26.44 -6.02
C PHE A 781 -40.21 26.18 -7.53
N ASP A 782 -40.65 27.18 -8.29
CA ASP A 782 -40.47 27.19 -9.74
C ASP A 782 -38.99 27.54 -10.03
N PRO A 783 -38.19 26.66 -10.67
CA PRO A 783 -36.81 26.97 -10.98
C PRO A 783 -36.73 28.02 -12.11
N PRO A 784 -35.94 29.09 -11.97
CA PRO A 784 -35.73 30.09 -13.02
C PRO A 784 -34.68 29.62 -14.04
N PHE A 785 -34.81 28.41 -14.56
CA PHE A 785 -33.96 27.90 -15.64
C PHE A 785 -34.81 27.62 -16.88
N THR A 786 -35.33 28.70 -17.47
CA THR A 786 -35.74 28.66 -18.87
C THR A 786 -34.50 28.47 -19.74
N THR A 787 -34.58 27.44 -20.57
CA THR A 787 -33.67 27.10 -21.66
C THR A 787 -33.55 28.29 -22.62
N GLY A 788 -32.50 29.09 -22.45
CA GLY A 788 -32.28 30.30 -23.24
C GLY A 788 -30.81 30.58 -23.50
N ARG A 789 -30.32 30.14 -24.68
CA ARG A 789 -29.19 30.68 -25.46
C ARG A 789 -28.03 31.30 -24.66
N SER A 790 -26.93 30.56 -24.51
CA SER A 790 -25.58 31.08 -24.83
C SER A 790 -24.53 29.96 -24.90
N ALA A 791 -24.55 29.21 -25.99
CA ALA A 791 -23.33 28.55 -26.51
C ALA A 791 -22.57 29.53 -27.44
N ALA A 792 -22.55 30.81 -27.07
CA ALA A 792 -21.78 31.82 -27.81
C ALA A 792 -20.32 31.74 -27.36
N ALA A 793 -19.44 31.56 -28.34
CA ALA A 793 -17.98 31.61 -28.28
C ALA A 793 -17.41 32.29 -27.02
N ARG A 794 -16.93 31.48 -26.07
CA ARG A 794 -16.04 31.95 -24.99
C ARG A 794 -14.82 32.58 -25.67
N ARG A 795 -14.73 33.92 -25.69
CA ARG A 795 -13.52 34.63 -26.11
C ARG A 795 -12.32 34.08 -25.32
N PRO A 796 -11.12 33.97 -25.93
CA PRO A 796 -9.94 33.53 -25.20
C PRO A 796 -9.71 34.45 -24.00
N ARG A 797 -9.83 33.88 -22.79
CA ARG A 797 -9.56 34.56 -21.52
C ARG A 797 -8.10 35.01 -21.55
N ARG A 798 -7.86 36.32 -21.47
CA ARG A 798 -6.50 36.86 -21.30
C ARG A 798 -5.97 36.37 -19.95
N VAL A 799 -4.79 35.78 -19.98
CA VAL A 799 -4.08 35.33 -18.77
C VAL A 799 -3.85 36.53 -17.86
N THR A 800 -4.26 36.41 -16.60
CA THR A 800 -4.06 37.47 -15.60
C THR A 800 -2.58 37.55 -15.20
N LYS A 801 -2.14 38.69 -14.65
CA LYS A 801 -0.74 38.91 -14.25
C LYS A 801 -0.23 37.83 -13.28
N ASP A 802 -1.11 37.32 -12.42
CA ASP A 802 -0.82 36.27 -11.44
C ASP A 802 -0.65 34.88 -12.06
N GLU A 803 -1.34 34.58 -13.17
CA GLU A 803 -1.21 33.33 -13.92
C GLU A 803 0.06 33.31 -14.81
N ALA A 804 0.57 34.48 -15.22
CA ALA A 804 1.74 34.62 -16.10
C ALA A 804 3.10 34.52 -15.37
N ALA A 805 3.17 34.99 -14.12
CA ALA A 805 4.43 35.06 -13.36
C ALA A 805 5.15 33.69 -13.19
N PRO A 806 4.47 32.56 -12.91
CA PRO A 806 5.11 31.26 -12.81
C PRO A 806 5.71 30.76 -14.13
N LEU A 807 5.08 31.08 -15.26
CA LEU A 807 5.54 30.69 -16.60
C LEU A 807 6.75 31.50 -17.04
N LEU A 808 6.76 32.81 -16.74
CA LEU A 808 7.91 33.68 -16.98
C LEU A 808 9.13 33.27 -16.15
N ARG A 809 8.92 32.87 -14.88
CA ARG A 809 9.99 32.30 -14.07
C ARG A 809 10.56 31.04 -14.72
N ARG A 810 9.69 30.08 -15.07
CA ARG A 810 10.10 28.79 -15.65
C ARG A 810 10.84 28.96 -16.97
N SER A 811 10.50 29.96 -17.80
CA SER A 811 11.21 30.19 -19.06
C SER A 811 12.64 30.68 -18.82
N VAL A 812 12.86 31.56 -17.83
CA VAL A 812 14.20 32.01 -17.42
C VAL A 812 15.01 30.84 -16.84
N GLN A 813 14.41 30.02 -15.97
CA GLN A 813 15.05 28.81 -15.44
C GLN A 813 15.40 27.82 -16.57
N ALA A 814 14.50 27.61 -17.54
CA ALA A 814 14.76 26.71 -18.67
C ALA A 814 15.91 27.19 -19.54
N GLY A 815 15.92 28.48 -19.91
CA GLY A 815 17.02 29.05 -20.68
C GLY A 815 18.36 28.96 -19.95
N THR A 816 18.40 29.36 -18.67
CA THR A 816 19.63 29.36 -17.87
C THR A 816 20.15 27.94 -17.61
N ALA A 817 19.29 26.99 -17.26
CA ALA A 817 19.70 25.59 -17.06
C ALA A 817 20.21 24.95 -18.34
N THR A 818 19.50 25.13 -19.47
CA THR A 818 19.97 24.58 -20.75
C THR A 818 21.30 25.22 -21.17
N ALA A 819 21.49 26.53 -20.98
CA ALA A 819 22.75 27.19 -21.32
C ALA A 819 23.93 26.69 -20.49
N VAL A 820 23.78 26.62 -19.16
CA VAL A 820 24.82 26.15 -18.24
C VAL A 820 25.11 24.66 -18.46
N ALA A 821 24.09 23.85 -18.70
CA ALA A 821 24.26 22.41 -18.94
C ALA A 821 25.04 22.14 -20.23
N LEU A 822 24.73 22.84 -21.32
CA LEU A 822 25.48 22.73 -22.58
C LEU A 822 26.93 23.21 -22.40
N PHE A 823 27.14 24.31 -21.66
CA PHE A 823 28.48 24.81 -21.36
C PHE A 823 29.31 23.81 -20.55
N LEU A 824 28.76 23.25 -19.47
CA LEU A 824 29.47 22.26 -18.65
C LEU A 824 29.70 20.94 -19.40
N ALA A 825 28.73 20.48 -20.18
CA ALA A 825 28.88 19.28 -20.99
C ALA A 825 29.93 19.44 -22.10
N SER A 826 30.18 20.67 -22.58
CA SER A 826 31.23 20.93 -23.57
C SER A 826 32.64 20.54 -23.08
N PHE A 827 32.88 20.55 -21.76
CA PHE A 827 34.13 20.08 -21.16
C PHE A 827 34.24 18.56 -21.07
N VAL A 828 33.12 17.84 -21.12
CA VAL A 828 33.09 16.36 -21.15
C VAL A 828 33.25 15.87 -22.58
N SER A 829 32.44 16.40 -23.49
CA SER A 829 32.47 16.02 -24.90
C SER A 829 32.03 17.18 -25.79
N ALA A 830 32.99 17.74 -26.55
CA ALA A 830 32.68 18.76 -27.55
C ALA A 830 31.76 18.24 -28.68
N THR A 831 31.67 16.92 -28.84
CA THR A 831 30.85 16.26 -29.88
C THR A 831 29.46 15.87 -29.40
N HIS A 832 29.26 15.61 -28.10
CA HIS A 832 28.00 15.10 -27.53
C HIS A 832 27.28 16.03 -26.56
N GLN A 833 27.86 17.19 -26.21
CA GLN A 833 27.36 18.18 -25.23
C GLN A 833 25.83 18.43 -25.19
N TYR A 834 25.15 18.23 -26.32
CA TYR A 834 23.70 18.35 -26.44
C TYR A 834 22.94 17.37 -25.53
N TRP A 835 23.46 16.19 -25.17
CA TRP A 835 22.71 15.25 -24.31
C TRP A 835 22.37 15.80 -22.92
N ALA A 836 23.11 16.81 -22.43
CA ALA A 836 22.78 17.50 -21.19
C ALA A 836 21.59 18.47 -21.32
N GLY A 837 21.29 18.96 -22.53
CA GLY A 837 20.27 19.99 -22.77
C GLY A 837 18.83 19.51 -22.53
N MET A 838 18.49 18.29 -22.98
CA MET A 838 17.12 17.76 -22.84
C MET A 838 16.76 17.43 -21.37
N PRO A 839 17.63 16.78 -20.57
CA PRO A 839 17.43 16.65 -19.13
C PRO A 839 17.34 18.00 -18.42
N ALA A 840 18.22 18.97 -18.75
CA ALA A 840 18.17 20.29 -18.14
C ALA A 840 16.82 21.00 -18.36
N TYR A 841 16.25 20.86 -19.56
CA TYR A 841 14.92 21.40 -19.89
C TYR A 841 13.77 20.64 -19.20
N GLN A 842 13.80 19.30 -19.21
CA GLN A 842 12.69 18.47 -18.72
C GLN A 842 12.59 18.39 -17.20
N VAL A 843 13.72 18.54 -16.50
CA VAL A 843 13.79 18.41 -15.05
C VAL A 843 13.17 19.62 -14.36
N ILE A 844 13.14 20.80 -14.98
CA ILE A 844 12.57 22.01 -14.38
C ILE A 844 11.09 21.82 -14.02
N GLY A 845 10.76 22.20 -12.79
CA GLY A 845 9.44 22.04 -12.18
C GLY A 845 8.79 23.36 -11.76
N GLY A 846 7.65 23.26 -11.08
CA GLY A 846 7.03 24.37 -10.35
C GLY A 846 7.73 24.72 -9.05
N THR A 847 8.44 23.76 -8.46
CA THR A 847 9.16 23.85 -7.18
C THR A 847 10.48 23.09 -7.27
N ASP A 848 11.40 23.37 -6.33
CA ASP A 848 12.72 22.73 -6.29
C ASP A 848 12.61 21.23 -5.98
N GLY A 849 11.62 20.83 -5.17
CA GLY A 849 11.29 19.43 -4.91
C GLY A 849 10.84 18.71 -6.18
N GLU A 850 9.92 19.32 -6.95
CA GLU A 850 9.47 18.75 -8.23
C GLU A 850 10.65 18.52 -9.17
N ALA A 851 11.57 19.49 -9.24
CA ALA A 851 12.76 19.41 -10.06
C ALA A 851 13.67 18.26 -9.60
N PHE A 852 13.94 18.12 -8.31
CA PHE A 852 14.73 17.01 -7.78
C PHE A 852 14.14 15.65 -8.15
N THR A 853 12.84 15.46 -7.92
CA THR A 853 12.19 14.16 -8.17
C THR A 853 12.21 13.79 -9.65
N LYS A 854 11.99 14.75 -10.55
CA LYS A 854 12.12 14.57 -12.00
C LYS A 854 13.56 14.24 -12.37
N GLY A 855 14.52 14.93 -11.79
CA GLY A 855 15.96 14.71 -11.98
C GLY A 855 16.36 13.27 -11.67
N VAL A 856 16.12 12.81 -10.44
CA VAL A 856 16.48 11.45 -10.01
C VAL A 856 15.78 10.39 -10.86
N ARG A 857 14.47 10.51 -11.07
CA ARG A 857 13.71 9.54 -11.89
C ARG A 857 14.21 9.49 -13.33
N LYS A 858 14.59 10.63 -13.89
CA LYS A 858 15.16 10.71 -15.23
C LYS A 858 16.53 10.04 -15.30
N VAL A 859 17.42 10.33 -14.34
CA VAL A 859 18.76 9.74 -14.25
C VAL A 859 18.66 8.21 -14.12
N VAL A 860 17.86 7.69 -13.18
CA VAL A 860 17.67 6.24 -12.98
C VAL A 860 17.12 5.57 -14.25
N GLY A 861 16.06 6.14 -14.84
CA GLY A 861 15.45 5.61 -16.06
C GLY A 861 16.42 5.60 -17.23
N THR A 862 17.21 6.68 -17.40
CA THR A 862 18.19 6.79 -18.49
C THR A 862 19.41 5.90 -18.28
N ILE A 863 19.90 5.69 -17.06
CA ILE A 863 21.00 4.75 -16.80
C ILE A 863 20.58 3.33 -17.15
N LEU A 864 19.46 2.85 -16.59
CA LEU A 864 18.96 1.49 -16.86
C LEU A 864 18.61 1.31 -18.35
N GLY A 865 17.99 2.33 -18.96
CA GLY A 865 17.62 2.29 -20.38
C GLY A 865 18.81 2.32 -21.32
N ALA A 866 19.90 3.01 -20.94
CA ALA A 866 21.15 2.98 -21.67
C ALA A 866 21.80 1.59 -21.55
N ILE A 867 22.00 1.07 -20.34
CA ILE A 867 22.64 -0.24 -20.12
C ILE A 867 21.93 -1.34 -20.92
N VAL A 868 20.60 -1.47 -20.76
CA VAL A 868 19.82 -2.51 -21.45
C VAL A 868 19.74 -2.24 -22.95
N GLY A 869 19.53 -0.98 -23.34
CA GLY A 869 19.36 -0.60 -24.74
C GLY A 869 20.63 -0.80 -25.58
N PHE A 870 21.79 -0.49 -25.01
CA PHE A 870 23.09 -0.72 -25.65
C PHE A 870 23.49 -2.19 -25.65
N ALA A 871 23.22 -2.93 -24.56
CA ALA A 871 23.47 -4.39 -24.54
C ALA A 871 22.72 -5.11 -25.66
N ILE A 872 21.43 -4.78 -25.87
CA ILE A 872 20.63 -5.35 -26.96
C ILE A 872 21.13 -4.86 -28.33
N ALA A 873 21.55 -3.60 -28.45
CA ALA A 873 22.05 -3.04 -29.70
C ALA A 873 23.33 -3.74 -30.18
N ILE A 874 24.28 -3.97 -29.27
CA ILE A 874 25.57 -4.62 -29.54
C ILE A 874 25.35 -6.08 -29.99
N GLU A 875 24.45 -6.82 -29.32
CA GLU A 875 24.19 -8.23 -29.63
C GLU A 875 23.45 -8.43 -30.97
N SER A 876 22.69 -7.43 -31.45
CA SER A 876 21.75 -7.61 -32.56
C SER A 876 22.37 -7.51 -33.98
N ASP A 877 23.68 -7.22 -34.08
CA ASP A 877 24.49 -7.12 -35.31
C ASP A 877 23.75 -6.51 -36.53
N ARG A 878 23.05 -5.39 -36.28
CA ARG A 878 22.25 -4.61 -37.24
C ARG A 878 21.16 -5.36 -38.00
N SER A 879 20.72 -6.53 -37.53
CA SER A 879 19.63 -7.27 -38.17
C SER A 879 18.30 -6.49 -38.11
N ALA A 880 17.79 -6.07 -39.28
CA ALA A 880 16.53 -5.32 -39.36
C ALA A 880 15.33 -6.08 -38.78
N ALA A 881 15.40 -7.42 -38.79
CA ALA A 881 14.40 -8.32 -38.22
C ALA A 881 14.27 -8.21 -36.69
N VAL A 882 15.34 -7.84 -35.98
CA VAL A 882 15.33 -7.64 -34.53
C VAL A 882 15.09 -6.17 -34.19
N LEU A 883 15.75 -5.27 -34.93
CA LEU A 883 15.69 -3.83 -34.66
C LEU A 883 14.29 -3.23 -34.81
N LEU A 884 13.56 -3.56 -35.90
CA LEU A 884 12.25 -2.95 -36.16
C LEU A 884 11.19 -3.32 -35.09
N PRO A 885 11.05 -4.60 -34.67
CA PRO A 885 10.19 -4.95 -33.54
C PRO A 885 10.59 -4.29 -32.22
N VAL A 886 11.89 -4.18 -31.92
CA VAL A 886 12.39 -3.53 -30.70
C VAL A 886 12.07 -2.04 -30.71
N LEU A 887 12.25 -1.35 -31.84
CA LEU A 887 11.87 0.06 -32.00
C LEU A 887 10.36 0.25 -31.83
N ALA A 888 9.53 -0.60 -32.45
CA ALA A 888 8.08 -0.55 -32.29
C ALA A 888 7.64 -0.76 -30.82
N LEU A 889 8.26 -1.72 -30.12
CA LEU A 889 8.05 -1.96 -28.69
C LEU A 889 8.46 -0.75 -27.85
N CYS A 890 9.61 -0.12 -28.14
CA CYS A 890 10.06 1.07 -27.43
C CYS A 890 9.11 2.25 -27.63
N VAL A 891 8.60 2.47 -28.86
CA VAL A 891 7.58 3.49 -29.15
C VAL A 891 6.30 3.21 -28.36
N PHE A 892 5.82 1.96 -28.38
CA PHE A 892 4.64 1.54 -27.64
C PHE A 892 4.82 1.74 -26.12
N ALA A 893 5.92 1.26 -25.54
CA ALA A 893 6.13 1.32 -24.11
C ALA A 893 6.42 2.76 -23.62
N ALA A 894 7.18 3.56 -24.37
CA ALA A 894 7.44 4.97 -24.04
C ALA A 894 6.17 5.83 -24.10
N THR A 895 5.22 5.49 -24.98
CA THR A 895 3.91 6.16 -25.05
C THR A 895 2.97 5.67 -23.95
N TYR A 896 2.90 4.36 -23.72
CA TYR A 896 2.06 3.74 -22.68
C TYR A 896 2.41 4.26 -21.27
N PHE A 897 3.69 4.30 -20.91
CA PHE A 897 4.13 4.70 -19.57
C PHE A 897 4.26 6.21 -19.34
N ARG A 898 4.11 7.03 -20.39
CA ARG A 898 4.32 8.49 -20.34
C ARG A 898 3.59 9.19 -19.21
N GLN A 899 2.35 8.79 -18.92
CA GLN A 899 1.51 9.40 -17.88
C GLN A 899 1.48 8.60 -16.56
N ALA A 900 2.05 7.40 -16.51
CA ALA A 900 2.01 6.55 -15.31
C ALA A 900 3.35 6.42 -14.59
N SER A 901 4.47 6.42 -15.32
CA SER A 901 5.79 6.29 -14.72
C SER A 901 6.83 7.02 -15.56
N VAL A 902 7.23 8.20 -15.08
CA VAL A 902 8.32 9.00 -15.66
C VAL A 902 9.62 8.21 -15.82
N PRO A 903 10.13 7.45 -14.81
CA PRO A 903 11.39 6.70 -14.98
C PRO A 903 11.25 5.59 -16.02
N LEU A 904 10.10 4.90 -16.09
CA LEU A 904 9.89 3.83 -17.06
C LEU A 904 9.72 4.40 -18.48
N ALA A 905 9.04 5.54 -18.63
CA ALA A 905 8.98 6.24 -19.92
C ALA A 905 10.38 6.70 -20.37
N ALA A 906 11.20 7.21 -19.44
CA ALA A 906 12.59 7.60 -19.73
C ALA A 906 13.47 6.40 -20.10
N PHE A 907 13.26 5.24 -19.46
CA PHE A 907 13.92 3.97 -19.79
C PHE A 907 13.65 3.57 -21.25
N TRP A 908 12.38 3.43 -21.63
CA TRP A 908 12.01 3.02 -23.00
C TRP A 908 12.40 4.06 -24.05
N GLN A 909 12.29 5.35 -23.72
CA GLN A 909 12.74 6.42 -24.60
C GLN A 909 14.27 6.41 -24.79
N THR A 910 15.03 6.12 -23.73
CA THR A 910 16.50 6.05 -23.80
C THR A 910 16.94 4.86 -24.66
N MET A 911 16.30 3.72 -24.46
CA MET A 911 16.49 2.50 -25.23
C MET A 911 16.17 2.69 -26.72
N LEU A 912 15.05 3.37 -27.04
CA LEU A 912 14.71 3.78 -28.42
C LEU A 912 15.88 4.49 -29.10
N PHE A 913 16.54 5.41 -28.39
CA PHE A 913 17.67 6.16 -28.93
C PHE A 913 18.94 5.34 -29.06
N ALA A 914 19.21 4.40 -28.14
CA ALA A 914 20.36 3.49 -28.28
C ALA A 914 20.24 2.68 -29.58
N GLN A 915 19.04 2.13 -29.83
CA GLN A 915 18.73 1.37 -31.05
C GLN A 915 18.81 2.24 -32.31
N LEU A 916 18.34 3.49 -32.23
CA LEU A 916 18.48 4.46 -33.33
C LEU A 916 19.94 4.78 -33.65
N TYR A 917 20.80 4.95 -32.64
CA TYR A 917 22.22 5.26 -32.83
C TYR A 917 23.02 4.11 -33.45
N GLU A 918 22.72 2.87 -33.05
CA GLU A 918 23.35 1.66 -33.61
C GLU A 918 23.04 1.56 -35.09
N TYR A 919 21.77 1.78 -35.41
CA TYR A 919 21.30 1.75 -36.77
C TYR A 919 21.94 2.82 -37.66
N LEU A 920 22.15 4.03 -37.11
CA LEU A 920 22.86 5.10 -37.81
C LEU A 920 24.37 4.84 -37.95
N GLY A 921 24.89 3.73 -37.39
CA GLY A 921 26.31 3.39 -37.43
C GLY A 921 27.20 4.35 -36.63
N ARG A 922 26.62 5.05 -35.64
CA ARG A 922 27.29 6.10 -34.84
C ARG A 922 27.52 5.67 -33.40
N LEU A 923 27.53 4.37 -33.13
CA LEU A 923 27.64 3.84 -31.79
C LEU A 923 29.12 3.58 -31.44
N ASP A 924 29.59 4.27 -30.41
CA ASP A 924 30.92 4.10 -29.83
C ASP A 924 30.73 3.64 -28.36
N ALA A 925 31.56 2.71 -27.88
CA ALA A 925 31.45 2.20 -26.50
C ALA A 925 31.68 3.32 -25.48
N GLU A 926 32.47 4.34 -25.82
CA GLU A 926 32.68 5.55 -25.02
C GLU A 926 31.39 6.41 -24.92
N ALA A 927 30.53 6.35 -25.94
CA ALA A 927 29.29 7.11 -26.01
C ALA A 927 28.27 6.69 -24.92
N VAL A 928 28.35 5.45 -24.41
CA VAL A 928 27.51 4.98 -23.31
C VAL A 928 27.83 5.72 -22.01
N GLY A 929 29.12 5.84 -21.69
CA GLY A 929 29.60 6.54 -20.50
C GLY A 929 29.29 8.03 -20.55
N VAL A 930 29.55 8.66 -21.71
CA VAL A 930 29.27 10.09 -21.94
C VAL A 930 27.78 10.40 -21.76
N ARG A 931 26.88 9.51 -22.20
CA ARG A 931 25.44 9.71 -22.07
C ARG A 931 24.95 9.75 -20.64
N VAL A 932 25.49 8.88 -19.80
CA VAL A 932 25.16 8.84 -18.37
C VAL A 932 25.65 10.12 -17.69
N VAL A 933 26.90 10.52 -17.96
CA VAL A 933 27.53 11.70 -17.38
C VAL A 933 26.81 12.99 -17.79
N GLU A 934 26.56 13.19 -19.08
CA GLU A 934 25.90 14.41 -19.58
C GLU A 934 24.43 14.50 -19.14
N THR A 935 23.74 13.37 -19.02
CA THR A 935 22.38 13.34 -18.45
C THR A 935 22.39 13.76 -16.98
N ALA A 936 23.37 13.27 -16.20
CA ALA A 936 23.55 13.67 -14.81
C ALA A 936 23.88 15.15 -14.69
N ILE A 937 24.78 15.69 -15.53
CA ILE A 937 25.10 17.12 -15.59
C ILE A 937 23.83 17.94 -15.85
N GLY A 938 23.04 17.59 -16.86
CA GLY A 938 21.79 18.30 -17.16
C GLY A 938 20.80 18.30 -16.00
N ALA A 939 20.62 17.15 -15.32
CA ALA A 939 19.73 17.04 -14.18
C ALA A 939 20.22 17.83 -12.95
N VAL A 940 21.52 17.77 -12.65
CA VAL A 940 22.14 18.52 -11.54
C VAL A 940 22.10 20.02 -11.79
N VAL A 941 22.40 20.47 -13.01
CA VAL A 941 22.32 21.90 -13.37
C VAL A 941 20.89 22.41 -13.25
N ALA A 942 19.89 21.65 -13.72
CA ALA A 942 18.49 22.04 -13.54
C ALA A 942 18.09 22.17 -12.08
N LEU A 943 18.60 21.29 -11.21
CA LEU A 943 18.38 21.38 -9.77
C LEU A 943 18.97 22.67 -9.18
N VAL A 944 20.25 22.94 -9.48
CA VAL A 944 20.96 24.13 -8.99
C VAL A 944 20.27 25.40 -9.49
N VAL A 945 19.90 25.44 -10.77
CA VAL A 945 19.18 26.58 -11.35
C VAL A 945 17.80 26.76 -10.72
N SER A 946 17.05 25.67 -10.46
CA SER A 946 15.77 25.78 -9.73
C SER A 946 15.97 26.40 -8.35
N ALA A 947 17.01 25.97 -7.62
CA ALA A 947 17.30 26.42 -6.27
C ALA A 947 17.88 27.84 -6.17
N VAL A 948 18.53 28.35 -7.23
CA VAL A 948 19.24 29.64 -7.21
C VAL A 948 18.51 30.72 -8.02
N VAL A 949 17.92 30.38 -9.16
CA VAL A 949 17.32 31.35 -10.09
C VAL A 949 15.83 31.47 -9.81
N LEU A 950 15.43 32.56 -9.14
CA LEU A 950 14.04 32.85 -8.74
C LEU A 950 13.39 31.69 -7.92
N PRO A 951 14.03 31.19 -6.86
CA PRO A 951 13.61 29.97 -6.20
C PRO A 951 12.18 30.06 -5.65
N THR A 952 11.43 28.98 -5.79
CA THR A 952 10.20 28.80 -5.03
C THR A 952 10.31 27.57 -4.18
N ARG A 953 10.71 27.82 -2.93
CA ARG A 953 10.86 26.80 -1.89
C ARG A 953 9.53 26.07 -1.73
N ALA A 954 9.55 24.75 -1.89
CA ALA A 954 8.32 23.97 -1.84
C ALA A 954 7.62 24.09 -0.47
N ARG A 955 8.38 24.29 0.61
CA ARG A 955 7.88 24.51 1.97
C ARG A 955 7.03 25.78 2.10
N SER A 956 7.42 26.90 1.49
CA SER A 956 6.65 28.15 1.59
C SER A 956 5.35 28.08 0.80
N ARG A 957 5.36 27.44 -0.37
CA ARG A 957 4.13 27.18 -1.13
C ARG A 957 3.20 26.22 -0.41
N LEU A 958 3.74 25.17 0.18
CA LEU A 958 2.96 24.20 0.95
C LEU A 958 2.26 24.89 2.12
N SER A 959 3.00 25.69 2.89
CA SER A 959 2.44 26.48 3.99
C SER A 959 1.34 27.42 3.51
N GLN A 960 1.59 28.19 2.44
CA GLN A 960 0.63 29.14 1.90
C GLN A 960 -0.67 28.46 1.42
N GLN A 961 -0.57 27.32 0.73
CA GLN A 961 -1.72 26.56 0.28
C GLN A 961 -2.47 25.91 1.45
N ALA A 962 -1.75 25.43 2.47
CA ALA A 962 -2.35 24.90 3.68
C ALA A 962 -3.14 25.99 4.43
N THR A 963 -2.56 27.17 4.64
CA THR A 963 -3.26 28.31 5.26
C THR A 963 -4.49 28.73 4.45
N THR A 964 -4.40 28.73 3.11
CA THR A 964 -5.54 29.03 2.24
C THR A 964 -6.67 28.02 2.42
N LEU A 965 -6.35 26.72 2.43
CA LEU A 965 -7.31 25.66 2.66
C LEU A 965 -7.93 25.75 4.07
N ILE A 966 -7.11 25.95 5.10
CA ILE A 966 -7.57 26.14 6.49
C ILE A 966 -8.55 27.32 6.58
N GLY A 967 -8.22 28.45 5.93
CA GLY A 967 -9.08 29.62 5.87
C GLY A 967 -10.43 29.32 5.22
N THR A 968 -10.45 28.63 4.07
CA THR A 968 -11.69 28.23 3.39
C THR A 968 -12.51 27.25 4.25
N VAL A 969 -11.87 26.22 4.85
CA VAL A 969 -12.56 25.25 5.73
C VAL A 969 -13.18 25.94 6.95
N ARG A 970 -12.43 26.85 7.57
CA ARG A 970 -12.86 27.62 8.74
C ARG A 970 -14.07 28.49 8.44
N SER A 971 -14.06 29.23 7.32
CA SER A 971 -15.20 30.07 6.95
C SER A 971 -16.45 29.22 6.74
N THR A 972 -16.33 28.10 6.01
CA THR A 972 -17.48 27.21 5.74
C THR A 972 -18.04 26.58 7.02
N ALA A 973 -17.18 26.12 7.93
CA ALA A 973 -17.62 25.55 9.22
C ALA A 973 -18.32 26.59 10.10
N ARG A 974 -17.80 27.83 10.14
CA ARG A 974 -18.43 28.95 10.85
C ARG A 974 -19.80 29.29 10.28
N ASP A 975 -19.92 29.38 8.96
CA ASP A 975 -21.19 29.72 8.29
C ASP A 975 -22.24 28.62 8.53
N ALA A 976 -21.84 27.35 8.51
CA ALA A 976 -22.72 26.24 8.86
C ALA A 976 -23.13 26.26 10.36
N LEU A 977 -22.21 26.54 11.28
CA LEU A 977 -22.51 26.71 12.71
C LEU A 977 -23.49 27.87 12.96
N GLU A 978 -23.36 28.96 12.22
CA GLU A 978 -24.26 30.10 12.34
C GLU A 978 -25.70 29.76 11.93
N VAL A 979 -25.90 28.87 10.96
CA VAL A 979 -27.22 28.35 10.60
C VAL A 979 -27.86 27.61 11.78
N TRP A 980 -27.12 26.70 12.42
CA TRP A 980 -27.59 25.97 13.60
C TRP A 980 -27.89 26.89 14.77
N ARG A 981 -27.04 27.89 15.03
CA ARG A 981 -27.24 28.89 16.09
C ARG A 981 -28.51 29.72 15.88
N ARG A 982 -28.84 30.06 14.63
CA ARG A 982 -30.03 30.85 14.28
C ARG A 982 -31.32 30.03 14.31
N GLY A 983 -31.24 28.70 14.33
CA GLY A 983 -32.40 27.82 14.37
C GLY A 983 -33.36 27.97 13.18
N ARG A 984 -32.85 28.38 12.00
CA ARG A 984 -33.66 28.60 10.79
C ARG A 984 -33.28 27.64 9.66
N PRO A 985 -34.22 27.29 8.77
CA PRO A 985 -33.90 26.50 7.57
C PRO A 985 -32.96 27.27 6.63
N VAL A 986 -32.09 26.52 5.94
CA VAL A 986 -31.10 27.06 4.99
C VAL A 986 -31.80 27.73 3.81
N SER A 987 -31.44 28.98 3.51
CA SER A 987 -31.93 29.69 2.34
C SER A 987 -31.28 29.21 1.03
N VAL A 988 -31.95 29.42 -0.11
CA VAL A 988 -31.43 29.02 -1.43
C VAL A 988 -30.09 29.70 -1.75
N GLU A 989 -29.89 30.93 -1.29
CA GLU A 989 -28.63 31.67 -1.46
C GLU A 989 -27.49 31.08 -0.60
N GLU A 990 -27.78 30.67 0.63
CA GLU A 990 -26.84 30.00 1.54
C GLU A 990 -26.46 28.61 1.01
N ALA A 991 -27.42 27.80 0.54
CA ALA A 991 -27.14 26.51 -0.09
C ALA A 991 -26.25 26.65 -1.34
N ALA A 992 -26.48 27.69 -2.16
CA ALA A 992 -25.63 28.00 -3.29
C ALA A 992 -24.23 28.50 -2.87
N ALA A 993 -24.10 29.15 -1.72
CA ALA A 993 -22.81 29.55 -1.15
C ALA A 993 -22.04 28.33 -0.64
N PHE A 994 -22.66 27.46 0.15
CA PHE A 994 -22.07 26.20 0.62
C PHE A 994 -21.57 25.34 -0.53
N SER A 995 -22.35 25.21 -1.61
CA SER A 995 -21.92 24.49 -2.82
C SER A 995 -20.64 25.08 -3.43
N ARG A 996 -20.51 26.41 -3.51
CA ARG A 996 -19.29 27.08 -4.01
C ARG A 996 -18.11 26.91 -3.08
N ASP A 997 -18.33 26.95 -1.78
CA ASP A 997 -17.27 26.81 -0.78
C ASP A 997 -16.73 25.37 -0.76
N VAL A 998 -17.60 24.37 -0.90
CA VAL A 998 -17.20 22.96 -1.08
C VAL A 998 -16.38 22.78 -2.36
N GLU A 999 -16.80 23.37 -3.49
CA GLU A 999 -16.02 23.33 -4.74
C GLU A 999 -14.63 24.00 -4.58
N LYS A 1000 -14.56 25.08 -3.80
CA LYS A 1000 -13.31 25.78 -3.50
C LYS A 1000 -12.41 24.95 -2.58
N MET A 1001 -12.94 24.34 -1.53
CA MET A 1001 -12.22 23.41 -0.66
C MET A 1001 -11.62 22.25 -1.48
N ASP A 1002 -12.38 21.67 -2.40
CA ASP A 1002 -11.89 20.62 -3.29
C ASP A 1002 -10.78 21.12 -4.24
N ALA A 1003 -10.86 22.38 -4.69
CA ALA A 1003 -9.83 22.98 -5.53
C ALA A 1003 -8.54 23.25 -4.74
N ASP A 1004 -8.66 23.82 -3.53
CA ASP A 1004 -7.54 24.13 -2.63
C ASP A 1004 -6.83 22.84 -2.18
N LEU A 1005 -7.60 21.80 -1.83
CA LEU A 1005 -7.07 20.49 -1.44
C LEU A 1005 -6.35 19.79 -2.60
N ARG A 1006 -6.87 19.87 -3.82
CA ARG A 1006 -6.17 19.39 -5.03
C ARG A 1006 -4.87 20.15 -5.28
N ALA A 1007 -4.88 21.47 -5.12
CA ALA A 1007 -3.69 22.30 -5.31
C ALA A 1007 -2.62 21.99 -4.25
N LEU A 1008 -3.03 21.74 -2.99
CA LEU A 1008 -2.14 21.29 -1.93
C LEU A 1008 -1.57 19.90 -2.22
N HIS A 1009 -2.42 18.96 -2.67
CA HIS A 1009 -2.03 17.61 -3.07
C HIS A 1009 -0.97 17.63 -4.18
N ASP A 1010 -1.19 18.41 -5.23
CA ASP A 1010 -0.27 18.54 -6.36
C ASP A 1010 1.11 19.03 -5.88
N THR A 1011 1.15 20.03 -5.00
CA THR A 1011 2.40 20.52 -4.40
C THR A 1011 3.05 19.48 -3.50
N VAL A 1012 2.31 18.80 -2.61
CA VAL A 1012 2.83 17.73 -1.75
C VAL A 1012 3.44 16.60 -2.58
N SER A 1013 2.75 16.15 -3.63
CA SER A 1013 3.21 15.08 -4.51
C SER A 1013 4.58 15.37 -5.14
N SER A 1014 4.88 16.66 -5.34
CA SER A 1014 6.15 17.14 -5.86
C SER A 1014 7.29 17.17 -4.83
N VAL A 1015 6.98 17.22 -3.53
CA VAL A 1015 7.95 17.28 -2.42
C VAL A 1015 8.34 15.89 -1.89
N ARG A 1016 7.53 14.87 -2.18
CA ARG A 1016 7.63 13.48 -1.66
C ARG A 1016 9.00 12.79 -1.78
N LEU A 1017 9.94 13.26 -2.60
CA LEU A 1017 11.16 12.51 -2.92
C LEU A 1017 12.44 13.36 -2.98
N GLY A 1018 12.50 14.50 -2.29
CA GLY A 1018 13.74 15.29 -2.11
C GLY A 1018 14.71 14.65 -1.09
N PRO A 1019 16.04 14.87 -1.18
CA PRO A 1019 16.96 14.47 -0.13
C PRO A 1019 16.76 15.42 1.06
N GLY A 1020 16.56 14.87 2.25
CA GLY A 1020 16.09 15.64 3.41
C GLY A 1020 14.57 15.82 3.47
N ALA A 1021 13.80 15.00 2.74
CA ALA A 1021 12.38 14.87 3.00
C ALA A 1021 12.17 14.53 4.49
N PHE A 1022 11.57 15.46 5.23
CA PHE A 1022 10.83 15.17 6.47
C PHE A 1022 10.18 13.80 6.33
N ASP A 1023 10.27 12.96 7.36
CA ASP A 1023 9.79 11.56 7.38
C ASP A 1023 8.66 11.39 6.35
N PRO A 1024 8.84 10.62 5.25
CA PRO A 1024 7.85 10.44 4.20
C PRO A 1024 6.45 10.07 4.74
N SER A 1025 6.40 9.54 5.97
CA SER A 1025 5.19 9.28 6.72
C SER A 1025 4.47 10.55 7.22
N GLY A 1026 5.19 11.60 7.63
CA GLY A 1026 4.65 12.83 8.23
C GLY A 1026 3.87 13.73 7.26
N ILE A 1027 4.43 14.04 6.09
CA ILE A 1027 3.74 14.88 5.07
C ILE A 1027 2.52 14.16 4.50
N GLN A 1028 2.61 12.83 4.33
CA GLN A 1028 1.49 12.02 3.88
C GLN A 1028 0.37 11.97 4.94
N ASN A 1029 0.74 11.90 6.23
CA ASN A 1029 -0.22 11.99 7.33
C ASN A 1029 -0.89 13.37 7.36
N GLN A 1030 -0.13 14.45 7.18
CA GLN A 1030 -0.70 15.80 7.10
C GLN A 1030 -1.71 15.92 5.95
N LEU A 1031 -1.39 15.39 4.76
CA LEU A 1031 -2.31 15.42 3.63
C LEU A 1031 -3.56 14.57 3.88
N SER A 1032 -3.41 13.37 4.46
CA SER A 1032 -4.54 12.54 4.85
C SER A 1032 -5.43 13.23 5.88
N ARG A 1033 -4.85 13.96 6.84
CA ARG A 1033 -5.62 14.74 7.81
C ARG A 1033 -6.33 15.95 7.19
N PHE A 1034 -5.74 16.61 6.19
CA PHE A 1034 -6.44 17.64 5.43
C PHE A 1034 -7.62 17.06 4.64
N TRP A 1035 -7.48 15.85 4.11
CA TRP A 1035 -8.58 15.10 3.50
C TRP A 1035 -9.69 14.82 4.51
N GLU A 1036 -9.36 14.22 5.66
CA GLU A 1036 -10.29 13.94 6.75
C GLU A 1036 -11.00 15.23 7.22
N LEU A 1037 -10.27 16.33 7.37
CA LEU A 1037 -10.81 17.63 7.78
C LEU A 1037 -11.82 18.18 6.75
N VAL A 1038 -11.44 18.22 5.47
CA VAL A 1038 -12.31 18.70 4.38
C VAL A 1038 -13.56 17.82 4.29
N TYR A 1039 -13.40 16.52 4.45
CA TYR A 1039 -14.51 15.58 4.46
C TYR A 1039 -15.47 15.86 5.63
N HIS A 1040 -14.98 15.91 6.87
CA HIS A 1040 -15.84 16.10 8.03
C HIS A 1040 -16.59 17.45 7.98
N VAL A 1041 -15.95 18.51 7.48
CA VAL A 1041 -16.63 19.80 7.26
C VAL A 1041 -17.65 19.73 6.14
N LYS A 1042 -17.38 19.02 5.04
CA LYS A 1042 -18.38 18.77 3.98
C LYS A 1042 -19.59 17.98 4.50
N SER A 1043 -19.35 16.94 5.30
CA SER A 1043 -20.40 16.15 5.96
C SER A 1043 -21.23 17.02 6.91
N PHE A 1044 -20.59 17.91 7.66
CA PHE A 1044 -21.26 18.90 8.51
C PHE A 1044 -22.13 19.87 7.69
N VAL A 1045 -21.62 20.38 6.56
CA VAL A 1045 -22.39 21.25 5.65
C VAL A 1045 -23.59 20.51 5.06
N THR A 1046 -23.40 19.29 4.55
CA THR A 1046 -24.50 18.49 3.98
C THR A 1046 -25.58 18.16 5.01
N THR A 1047 -25.19 17.87 6.26
CA THR A 1047 -26.17 17.66 7.34
C THR A 1047 -26.88 18.94 7.74
N THR A 1048 -26.19 20.09 7.66
CA THR A 1048 -26.79 21.42 7.86
C THR A 1048 -27.83 21.75 6.79
N GLU A 1049 -27.56 21.43 5.51
CA GLU A 1049 -28.52 21.59 4.41
C GLU A 1049 -29.78 20.72 4.58
N GLN A 1050 -29.64 19.55 5.22
CA GLN A 1050 -30.74 18.60 5.47
C GLN A 1050 -31.46 18.86 6.80
N ALA A 1051 -30.96 19.76 7.64
CA ALA A 1051 -31.47 19.99 8.97
C ALA A 1051 -32.84 20.69 8.94
N ARG A 1052 -33.80 20.13 9.67
CA ARG A 1052 -35.02 20.83 10.09
C ARG A 1052 -34.76 21.31 11.52
N THR A 1053 -34.50 22.59 11.68
CA THR A 1053 -34.05 23.21 12.95
C THR A 1053 -35.10 23.22 14.07
N ASP A 1054 -36.31 22.71 13.81
CA ASP A 1054 -37.41 22.66 14.78
C ASP A 1054 -37.27 21.49 15.79
N ASP A 1055 -36.29 20.57 15.62
CA ASP A 1055 -36.22 19.27 16.32
C ASP A 1055 -34.86 19.07 17.06
N THR A 1056 -34.21 20.17 17.48
CA THR A 1056 -32.90 20.14 18.15
C THR A 1056 -33.05 20.41 19.66
N HIS A 1057 -32.54 19.49 20.49
CA HIS A 1057 -32.48 19.68 21.95
C HIS A 1057 -31.27 20.52 22.42
N VAL A 1058 -30.33 20.81 21.53
CA VAL A 1058 -29.17 21.67 21.79
C VAL A 1058 -29.58 23.14 21.80
N THR A 1059 -29.28 23.84 22.90
CA THR A 1059 -29.57 25.28 23.06
C THR A 1059 -28.67 26.17 22.19
N ALA A 1060 -29.13 27.38 21.88
CA ALA A 1060 -28.33 28.36 21.14
C ALA A 1060 -27.02 28.74 21.87
N GLU A 1061 -27.00 28.69 23.21
CA GLU A 1061 -25.79 28.91 24.01
C GLU A 1061 -24.77 27.78 23.84
N GLN A 1062 -25.22 26.52 23.76
CA GLN A 1062 -24.35 25.36 23.50
C GLN A 1062 -23.75 25.41 22.09
N TRP A 1063 -24.54 25.79 21.07
CA TRP A 1063 -24.01 26.04 19.73
C TRP A 1063 -22.99 27.18 19.69
N ALA A 1064 -23.19 28.25 20.48
CA ALA A 1064 -22.22 29.34 20.59
C ALA A 1064 -20.92 28.90 21.30
N GLN A 1065 -21.01 27.99 22.28
CA GLN A 1065 -19.85 27.38 22.91
C GLN A 1065 -19.06 26.51 21.93
N LEU A 1066 -19.74 25.67 21.14
CA LEU A 1066 -19.13 24.87 20.07
C LEU A 1066 -18.47 25.76 19.00
N GLU A 1067 -19.12 26.86 18.61
CA GLU A 1067 -18.55 27.85 17.67
C GLU A 1067 -17.25 28.47 18.23
N THR A 1068 -17.24 28.81 19.51
CA THR A 1068 -16.08 29.39 20.20
C THR A 1068 -14.92 28.40 20.27
N GLN A 1069 -15.18 27.16 20.70
CA GLN A 1069 -14.16 26.10 20.77
C GLN A 1069 -13.62 25.74 19.38
N THR A 1070 -14.52 25.63 18.39
CA THR A 1070 -14.13 25.36 17.00
C THR A 1070 -13.24 26.47 16.46
N SER A 1071 -13.60 27.74 16.67
CA SER A 1071 -12.77 28.88 16.24
C SER A 1071 -11.40 28.87 16.92
N GLN A 1072 -11.33 28.60 18.22
CA GLN A 1072 -10.07 28.53 18.98
C GLN A 1072 -9.13 27.45 18.43
N ASN A 1073 -9.65 26.26 18.11
CA ASN A 1073 -8.86 25.18 17.53
C ASN A 1073 -8.34 25.55 16.13
N PHE A 1074 -9.16 26.19 15.28
CA PHE A 1074 -8.71 26.69 13.99
C PHE A 1074 -7.68 27.83 14.12
N ASP A 1075 -7.83 28.72 15.10
CA ASP A 1075 -6.86 29.78 15.42
C ASP A 1075 -5.50 29.19 15.85
N ALA A 1076 -5.51 28.14 16.66
CA ALA A 1076 -4.31 27.42 17.09
C ALA A 1076 -3.61 26.71 15.91
N LEU A 1077 -4.39 26.10 15.00
CA LEU A 1077 -3.87 25.48 13.79
C LEU A 1077 -3.24 26.51 12.83
N GLU A 1078 -3.89 27.65 12.64
CA GLU A 1078 -3.36 28.75 11.81
C GLU A 1078 -2.08 29.33 12.43
N ALA A 1079 -2.06 29.53 13.75
CA ALA A 1079 -0.86 29.95 14.48
C ALA A 1079 0.30 28.96 14.32
N ALA A 1080 0.02 27.65 14.37
CA ALA A 1080 1.03 26.61 14.18
C ALA A 1080 1.66 26.64 12.77
N TYR A 1081 0.87 26.91 11.72
CA TYR A 1081 1.39 27.07 10.34
C TYR A 1081 2.12 28.40 10.12
N ASP A 1082 1.79 29.44 10.88
CA ASP A 1082 2.49 30.73 10.87
C ASP A 1082 3.75 30.77 11.76
N ALA A 1083 4.15 29.63 12.35
CA ALA A 1083 5.24 29.52 13.33
C ALA A 1083 5.06 30.46 14.54
N ARG A 1084 3.82 30.76 14.89
CA ARG A 1084 3.44 31.47 16.12
C ARG A 1084 3.19 30.45 17.23
N PRO A 1085 3.44 30.79 18.51
CA PRO A 1085 3.10 29.90 19.62
C PRO A 1085 1.60 29.58 19.57
N ALA A 1086 1.27 28.30 19.43
CA ALA A 1086 -0.11 27.84 19.41
C ALA A 1086 -0.76 28.13 20.78
N GLY A 1087 -2.00 28.63 20.75
CA GLY A 1087 -2.82 28.80 21.96
C GLY A 1087 -3.26 27.46 22.57
N ALA A 1088 -4.09 27.51 23.61
CA ALA A 1088 -4.70 26.29 24.16
C ALA A 1088 -5.52 25.57 23.08
N ILE A 1089 -5.25 24.28 22.88
CA ILE A 1089 -5.99 23.39 21.99
C ILE A 1089 -6.86 22.50 22.86
N ASP A 1090 -8.16 22.46 22.59
CA ASP A 1090 -9.09 21.58 23.28
C ASP A 1090 -9.55 20.49 22.29
N PRO A 1091 -8.95 19.29 22.34
CA PRO A 1091 -9.26 18.21 21.39
C PRO A 1091 -10.65 17.60 21.63
N ASP A 1092 -11.19 17.74 22.84
CA ASP A 1092 -12.45 17.14 23.26
C ASP A 1092 -13.48 18.26 23.43
N LEU A 1093 -14.34 18.46 22.42
CA LEU A 1093 -15.49 19.33 22.58
C LEU A 1093 -16.34 18.79 23.75
N ALA A 1094 -16.42 19.58 24.84
CA ALA A 1094 -17.08 19.26 26.12
C ALA A 1094 -18.58 18.88 26.04
N LEU A 1095 -19.15 18.82 24.83
CA LEU A 1095 -20.56 18.56 24.54
C LEU A 1095 -20.78 17.28 23.69
N VAL A 1096 -19.73 16.52 23.38
CA VAL A 1096 -19.81 15.31 22.52
C VAL A 1096 -20.30 14.07 23.27
N ASP A 1097 -20.47 14.15 24.59
CA ASP A 1097 -21.06 13.08 25.42
C ASP A 1097 -22.61 13.04 25.37
N LEU A 1098 -23.27 13.87 24.56
CA LEU A 1098 -24.73 13.84 24.32
C LEU A 1098 -25.18 12.68 23.41
N ASP A 1099 -24.42 11.57 23.36
CA ASP A 1099 -24.67 10.45 22.47
C ASP A 1099 -25.85 9.55 22.91
N ASP A 1100 -26.73 9.97 23.83
CA ASP A 1100 -27.92 9.18 24.22
C ASP A 1100 -29.22 9.97 24.53
N GLU A 1101 -30.29 9.47 23.90
CA GLU A 1101 -31.75 9.68 24.01
C GLU A 1101 -32.33 11.12 23.96
N GLY A 1102 -32.71 11.52 22.73
CA GLY A 1102 -33.66 12.63 22.48
C GLY A 1102 -33.46 13.35 21.15
N GLU A 1103 -32.23 13.43 20.64
CA GLU A 1103 -31.91 14.22 19.44
C GLU A 1103 -32.21 13.52 18.11
N SER A 1104 -32.63 14.32 17.12
CA SER A 1104 -32.83 13.85 15.74
C SER A 1104 -31.52 13.32 15.13
N ASP A 1105 -31.64 12.27 14.31
CA ASP A 1105 -30.49 11.61 13.64
C ASP A 1105 -29.64 12.56 12.78
N VAL A 1106 -30.22 13.68 12.34
CA VAL A 1106 -29.50 14.71 11.57
C VAL A 1106 -28.59 15.53 12.49
N THR A 1107 -29.08 15.93 13.66
CA THR A 1107 -28.32 16.70 14.67
C THR A 1107 -27.15 15.90 15.22
N ARG A 1108 -27.37 14.62 15.53
CA ARG A 1108 -26.30 13.71 15.98
C ARG A 1108 -25.19 13.55 14.94
N ARG A 1109 -25.55 13.45 13.65
CA ARG A 1109 -24.58 13.38 12.56
C ARG A 1109 -23.82 14.69 12.35
N ALA A 1110 -24.47 15.83 12.57
CA ALA A 1110 -23.84 17.15 12.50
C ALA A 1110 -22.82 17.33 13.63
N LEU A 1111 -23.22 17.07 14.89
CA LEU A 1111 -22.33 17.14 16.06
C LEU A 1111 -21.12 16.21 15.94
N ARG A 1112 -21.33 14.95 15.50
CA ARG A 1112 -20.22 14.01 15.28
C ARG A 1112 -19.27 14.47 14.17
N SER A 1113 -19.80 14.98 13.06
CA SER A 1113 -18.97 15.51 11.96
C SER A 1113 -18.13 16.70 12.44
N LEU A 1114 -18.72 17.61 13.22
CA LEU A 1114 -18.01 18.76 13.80
C LEU A 1114 -16.96 18.35 14.84
N ALA A 1115 -17.29 17.39 15.73
CA ALA A 1115 -16.36 16.83 16.71
C ALA A 1115 -15.13 16.22 16.04
N ARG A 1116 -15.34 15.43 14.99
CA ARG A 1116 -14.26 14.85 14.20
C ARG A 1116 -13.43 15.89 13.49
N ALA A 1117 -14.05 16.92 12.89
CA ALA A 1117 -13.33 18.02 12.30
C ALA A 1117 -12.41 18.71 13.33
N ASN A 1118 -12.92 19.02 14.53
CA ASN A 1118 -12.13 19.64 15.60
C ASN A 1118 -11.01 18.74 16.12
N GLN A 1119 -11.27 17.45 16.29
CA GLN A 1119 -10.25 16.48 16.68
C GLN A 1119 -9.13 16.42 15.63
N THR A 1120 -9.49 16.40 14.33
CA THR A 1120 -8.50 16.42 13.24
C THR A 1120 -7.71 17.73 13.22
N VAL A 1121 -8.35 18.88 13.46
CA VAL A 1121 -7.67 20.19 13.60
C VAL A 1121 -6.66 20.15 14.75
N ALA A 1122 -7.06 19.67 15.93
CA ALA A 1122 -6.21 19.56 17.10
C ALA A 1122 -4.99 18.67 16.85
N ILE A 1123 -5.19 17.53 16.18
CA ILE A 1123 -4.09 16.61 15.81
C ILE A 1123 -3.15 17.23 14.77
N ILE A 1124 -3.66 17.98 13.78
CA ILE A 1124 -2.78 18.67 12.82
C ILE A 1124 -1.95 19.74 13.53
N ALA A 1125 -2.56 20.47 14.49
CA ALA A 1125 -1.88 21.50 15.26
C ALA A 1125 -0.80 20.90 16.19
N SER A 1126 -1.06 19.79 16.89
CA SER A 1126 -0.06 19.13 17.77
C SER A 1126 1.15 18.61 17.00
N ASP A 1127 0.92 18.04 15.82
CA ASP A 1127 1.97 17.45 14.98
C ASP A 1127 2.82 18.50 14.24
N THR A 1128 2.30 19.72 14.08
CA THR A 1128 3.05 20.83 13.51
C THR A 1128 3.93 21.54 14.55
N VAL A 1129 3.51 21.56 15.82
CA VAL A 1129 4.27 22.14 16.94
C VAL A 1129 5.46 21.28 17.40
N THR A 1130 5.41 19.96 17.18
CA THR A 1130 6.45 19.00 17.62
C THR A 1130 7.67 18.87 16.69
N GLN A 1131 7.84 19.76 15.70
CA GLN A 1131 9.09 19.91 14.95
C GLN A 1131 9.91 21.10 15.48
N PRO A 1132 10.64 20.99 16.60
CA PRO A 1132 11.61 22.01 16.98
C PRO A 1132 12.74 22.02 15.95
N GLU A 1133 13.10 23.22 15.49
CA GLU A 1133 14.30 23.46 14.70
C GLU A 1133 15.53 23.00 15.51
N GLU A 1134 16.30 22.04 14.99
CA GLU A 1134 17.70 21.88 15.43
C GLU A 1134 18.47 23.15 15.03
N PRO A 1135 19.09 23.87 15.97
CA PRO A 1135 19.96 24.99 15.64
C PRO A 1135 21.39 24.48 15.38
N GLY A 1136 21.85 24.57 14.12
CA GLY A 1136 23.24 24.34 13.68
C GLY A 1136 23.26 23.61 12.33
N GLU A 1137 23.80 24.12 11.24
CA GLU A 1137 25.12 24.73 11.05
C GLU A 1137 25.04 25.93 10.09
N ALA A 1138 25.20 27.13 10.65
CA ALA A 1138 25.69 28.29 9.91
C ALA A 1138 26.69 28.98 10.84
N GLY A 1139 27.98 28.64 10.69
CA GLY A 1139 29.05 29.27 11.46
C GLY A 1139 30.30 28.40 11.65
N ALA A 1140 31.03 28.10 10.57
CA ALA A 1140 32.49 28.02 10.48
C ALA A 1140 32.90 27.81 9.02
#